data_AF-A0A1I3PXD1-F1
#
_entry.id   AF-A0A1I3PXD1-F1
#
_cell.length_a   1.000
_cell.length_b   1.000
_cell.length_c   1.000
_cell.angle_alpha   90.00
_cell.angle_beta   90.00
_cell.angle_gamma   90.00
#
_symmetry.space_group_name_H-M   'P 1'
#
loop_
_entity.id
_entity.type
_entity.pdbx_description
1 polymer ?
#
loop_
_entity_poly.entity_id
_entity_poly.type
_entity_poly.pdbx_seq_one_letter_code
_entity_poly.pdbx_strand_id
1 'polypeptide(L)'
;MRKNAPAAPVTLKPWLTALLAVVLMLSSFAGLAYAEDTVTGISFDNPPSPARIYIDDDALQLDVLASISGSSSLKNVTTDAAWSTSSSAVVKVTSGQLTAVAKGSATVTATYKGFKASLPVTVDYLYDSVTIKNDGSAVNSAVDVKLGDKLAYDLAASKSGSSDRDVTKDAGWTSSSTSVATVEDGEITLLAAGTTTITAKYKGRTDTVKLTVTSPYKSLSITPGGLMEFTYGDNPKSLTATALTTAGAADDVTEEAAWTTSSASVVTVDKGVVTPVGNGTATITSTYLGVSGSVTVVVRPAYEAMRLTPKEDQNLTLKDEPVAFTAVVLNGGEEPITVTDIADWTSSNVFAATVAKGIVTPKGIGTTVIKASYKGVTQQVNVTVYPTVASMSAAKDAIDVFLDDAVTLPKITATTIADETVDVSSLVNWTSSNTDVFDKADGKWKAKKTGTATLTGSIQAKTVTIKVTVHEQPLLLTADQANLSVVLGKEAKLPTMTMTYASGDEEDVTSLVTWKSSSANLIVKAPNVKGIQASSVTLTASYLGKSATVRVTIEEEITKLLVDNSAPVFSPGRTYTIKVTGVYKSGKTISLASKMNWTMDPEELATVKGSSVKTLKEGMGKLTGSYQGKSLVLSVSVIGKLKKLTPTVKTLTLAPGANQAVKVSGEYEGGRVGDVTKAAAWTTGNNRVATVEDGVITAIAKGTTYIRGTLEGKTVSIRVTVKP
;
A
#
# COMPACT_ATOMS: atom_id res chain seq x y z
N MET A 1 13.20 13.73 10.17
CA MET A 1 12.45 14.99 10.42
C MET A 1 13.29 16.16 9.93
N ARG A 2 12.60 17.18 9.40
CA ARG A 2 13.03 18.36 8.60
C ARG A 2 14.29 19.06 9.16
N LYS A 3 15.34 19.34 8.38
CA LYS A 3 15.56 20.37 7.33
C LYS A 3 15.51 21.84 7.81
N ASN A 4 16.65 22.51 7.60
CA ASN A 4 16.86 23.87 7.06
C ASN A 4 17.57 24.90 7.97
N ALA A 5 18.74 25.35 7.49
CA ALA A 5 19.33 26.69 7.69
C ALA A 5 18.41 27.79 7.06
N PRO A 6 18.64 29.12 7.14
CA PRO A 6 19.89 29.83 7.50
C PRO A 6 19.74 31.20 8.27
N ALA A 7 20.88 31.91 8.38
CA ALA A 7 21.10 33.37 8.42
C ALA A 7 21.30 34.09 9.79
N ALA A 8 22.44 34.78 9.89
CA ALA A 8 22.75 35.94 10.75
C ALA A 8 21.95 37.21 10.30
N PRO A 9 22.07 38.43 10.89
CA PRO A 9 23.00 38.92 11.94
C PRO A 9 22.44 39.91 13.01
N VAL A 10 23.26 40.18 14.04
CA VAL A 10 23.50 41.47 14.79
C VAL A 10 22.32 42.24 15.46
N THR A 11 22.31 42.36 16.80
CA THR A 11 22.55 43.60 17.61
C THR A 11 22.12 43.48 19.10
N LEU A 12 23.05 43.92 19.97
CA LEU A 12 22.97 44.59 21.28
C LEU A 12 21.74 44.57 22.22
N LYS A 13 22.06 44.20 23.48
CA LYS A 13 21.48 44.51 24.82
C LYS A 13 20.06 44.02 25.13
N PRO A 14 19.86 43.40 26.32
CA PRO A 14 19.26 44.09 27.48
C PRO A 14 19.95 43.73 28.83
N TRP A 15 20.09 44.63 29.82
CA TRP A 15 19.12 44.99 30.89
C TRP A 15 18.70 43.81 31.80
N LEU A 16 18.87 43.99 33.13
CA LEU A 16 17.92 43.79 34.28
C LEU A 16 18.77 43.54 35.54
N THR A 17 18.51 44.01 36.77
CA THR A 17 17.29 44.41 37.52
C THR A 17 17.77 45.00 38.86
N ALA A 18 17.28 46.15 39.35
CA ALA A 18 16.06 46.37 40.17
C ALA A 18 16.17 45.99 41.68
N LEU A 19 16.21 47.03 42.52
CA LEU A 19 15.56 47.22 43.83
C LEU A 19 15.80 48.71 44.18
N LEU A 20 14.93 49.53 44.76
CA LEU A 20 13.78 49.33 45.63
C LEU A 20 13.01 50.67 45.70
N ALA A 21 11.67 50.60 45.72
CA ALA A 21 10.78 51.73 45.99
C ALA A 21 10.53 51.91 47.50
N VAL A 22 10.03 53.11 47.88
CA VAL A 22 9.64 53.62 49.21
C VAL A 22 10.66 54.58 49.82
N VAL A 23 10.50 55.88 49.55
CA VAL A 23 10.05 56.88 50.56
C VAL A 23 9.32 58.00 49.79
N LEU A 24 8.07 58.24 50.19
CA LEU A 24 7.15 59.25 49.67
C LEU A 24 6.97 60.29 50.79
N MET A 25 6.85 61.57 50.40
CA MET A 25 6.44 62.76 51.17
C MET A 25 7.52 63.55 51.92
N LEU A 26 7.36 64.89 51.83
CA LEU A 26 8.22 66.00 52.27
C LEU A 26 9.40 66.27 51.30
N SER A 27 9.52 67.43 50.67
CA SER A 27 8.83 68.70 50.91
C SER A 27 9.34 69.79 49.95
N SER A 28 8.44 70.68 49.55
CA SER A 28 8.79 72.08 49.31
C SER A 28 9.45 72.65 50.58
N PHE A 29 10.78 72.71 50.62
CA PHE A 29 11.52 73.59 51.53
C PHE A 29 12.52 74.39 50.72
N ALA A 30 12.52 75.68 51.04
CA ALA A 30 13.33 76.72 50.45
C ALA A 30 14.81 76.36 50.40
N GLY A 31 15.47 76.92 49.38
CA GLY A 31 16.91 76.82 49.21
C GLY A 31 17.66 77.21 50.48
N LEU A 32 18.42 76.26 51.01
CA LEU A 32 19.75 76.55 51.52
C LEU A 32 20.68 76.37 50.32
N ALA A 33 20.95 77.48 49.64
CA ALA A 33 22.09 77.56 48.74
C ALA A 33 23.34 77.34 49.60
N TYR A 34 23.81 76.09 49.67
CA TYR A 34 25.21 75.86 49.99
C TYR A 34 25.98 76.60 48.92
N ALA A 35 26.84 77.55 49.31
CA ALA A 35 27.75 78.18 48.38
C ALA A 35 28.46 77.04 47.65
N GLU A 36 28.23 76.89 46.34
CA GLU A 36 29.00 75.93 45.56
C GLU A 36 30.46 76.33 45.75
N ASP A 37 31.29 75.36 46.16
CA ASP A 37 32.74 75.49 46.16
C ASP A 37 33.17 76.16 44.85
N THR A 38 33.60 77.42 44.92
CA THR A 38 33.99 78.18 43.73
C THR A 38 35.38 77.71 43.36
N VAL A 39 35.46 76.81 42.37
CA VAL A 39 36.75 76.29 41.87
C VAL A 39 37.52 77.44 41.22
N THR A 40 38.76 77.65 41.64
CA THR A 40 39.65 78.68 41.10
C THR A 40 40.72 78.09 40.17
N GLY A 41 40.88 76.77 40.15
CA GLY A 41 41.76 76.04 39.25
C GLY A 41 41.77 74.54 39.55
N ILE A 42 42.34 73.76 38.63
CA ILE A 42 42.65 72.34 38.84
C ILE A 42 44.10 72.05 38.45
N SER A 43 44.72 71.09 39.12
CA SER A 43 46.04 70.57 38.79
C SER A 43 46.08 69.07 39.05
N PHE A 44 46.94 68.35 38.34
CA PHE A 44 47.24 66.98 38.74
C PHE A 44 47.99 66.98 40.08
N ASP A 45 47.71 66.00 40.93
CA ASP A 45 48.47 65.77 42.15
C ASP A 45 49.80 65.12 41.79
N ASN A 46 50.89 65.86 41.97
CA ASN A 46 52.27 65.40 41.75
C ASN A 46 52.47 64.50 40.50
N PRO A 47 52.05 64.93 39.29
CA PRO A 47 52.13 64.08 38.12
C PRO A 47 53.59 63.86 37.71
N PRO A 48 53.97 62.67 37.20
CA PRO A 48 55.25 62.52 36.54
C PRO A 48 55.32 63.43 35.31
N SER A 49 56.40 64.22 35.17
CA SER A 49 56.58 65.16 34.05
C SER A 49 57.95 64.99 33.37
N PRO A 50 58.00 64.51 32.10
CA PRO A 50 56.87 63.96 31.34
C PRO A 50 56.39 62.62 31.90
N ALA A 51 55.09 62.33 31.75
CA ALA A 51 54.55 61.02 32.13
C ALA A 51 54.97 59.98 31.09
N ARG A 52 55.64 58.90 31.53
CA ARG A 52 56.02 57.78 30.68
C ARG A 52 55.33 56.51 31.16
N ILE A 53 54.68 55.79 30.25
CA ILE A 53 54.05 54.49 30.51
C ILE A 53 54.47 53.49 29.43
N TYR A 54 54.32 52.20 29.69
CA TYR A 54 54.79 51.14 28.80
C TYR A 54 53.67 50.20 28.33
N ILE A 55 53.81 49.67 27.11
CA ILE A 55 52.82 48.78 26.50
C ILE A 55 52.73 47.46 27.27
N ASP A 56 51.51 47.01 27.52
CA ASP A 56 51.14 45.85 28.35
C ASP A 56 51.74 45.87 29.77
N ASP A 57 52.07 47.06 30.27
CA ASP A 57 52.54 47.30 31.64
C ASP A 57 51.45 47.87 32.54
N ASP A 58 51.76 48.00 33.84
CA ASP A 58 50.80 48.51 34.81
C ASP A 58 50.30 49.91 34.42
N ALA A 59 48.99 50.12 34.59
CA ALA A 59 48.35 51.38 34.28
C ALA A 59 48.80 52.48 35.27
N LEU A 60 49.04 53.69 34.76
CA LEU A 60 49.39 54.85 35.61
C LEU A 60 48.11 55.53 36.09
N GLN A 61 47.90 55.64 37.41
CA GLN A 61 46.82 56.43 37.98
C GLN A 61 47.25 57.90 38.11
N LEU A 62 46.39 58.80 37.65
CA LEU A 62 46.50 60.24 37.89
C LEU A 62 45.39 60.69 38.83
N ASP A 63 45.75 61.56 39.76
CA ASP A 63 44.80 62.27 40.60
C ASP A 63 44.69 63.74 40.19
N VAL A 64 43.49 64.30 40.25
CA VAL A 64 43.20 65.70 39.92
C VAL A 64 42.67 66.38 41.17
N LEU A 65 43.34 67.45 41.57
CA LEU A 65 42.97 68.28 42.70
C LEU A 65 42.43 69.63 42.23
N ALA A 66 41.32 70.06 42.83
CA ALA A 66 40.71 71.37 42.62
C ALA A 66 41.04 72.32 43.78
N SER A 67 41.47 73.54 43.44
CA SER A 67 41.62 74.65 44.39
C SER A 67 40.28 75.35 44.56
N ILE A 68 39.85 75.55 45.81
CA ILE A 68 38.59 76.19 46.14
C ILE A 68 38.84 77.61 46.66
N SER A 69 38.10 78.58 46.13
CA SER A 69 38.19 79.99 46.54
C SER A 69 38.01 80.14 48.05
N GLY A 70 38.96 80.79 48.71
CA GLY A 70 38.92 81.04 50.16
C GLY A 70 39.34 79.85 51.04
N SER A 71 39.76 78.71 50.47
CA SER A 71 40.30 77.57 51.21
C SER A 71 41.75 77.29 50.83
N SER A 72 42.56 76.86 51.83
CA SER A 72 43.90 76.33 51.62
C SER A 72 43.92 74.81 51.39
N SER A 73 42.79 74.11 51.56
CA SER A 73 42.68 72.67 51.31
C SER A 73 42.29 72.38 49.86
N LEU A 74 42.96 71.41 49.24
CA LEU A 74 42.61 70.93 47.91
C LEU A 74 41.54 69.84 47.97
N LYS A 75 40.65 69.79 46.96
CA LYS A 75 39.60 68.77 46.82
C LYS A 75 39.98 67.78 45.72
N ASN A 76 39.99 66.48 46.02
CA ASN A 76 40.15 65.46 44.98
C ASN A 76 38.88 65.40 44.11
N VAL A 77 39.05 65.56 42.81
CA VAL A 77 38.00 65.57 41.78
C VAL A 77 38.30 64.59 40.64
N THR A 78 39.19 63.61 40.87
CA THR A 78 39.67 62.64 39.86
C THR A 78 38.52 61.92 39.14
N THR A 79 37.52 61.47 39.89
CA THR A 79 36.35 60.75 39.36
C THR A 79 35.30 61.67 38.75
N ASP A 80 35.26 62.93 39.18
CA ASP A 80 34.27 63.91 38.74
C ASP A 80 34.74 64.70 37.51
N ALA A 81 36.04 64.64 37.20
CA ALA A 81 36.62 65.26 36.02
C ALA A 81 36.27 64.49 34.74
N ALA A 82 36.00 65.22 33.67
CA ALA A 82 35.89 64.67 32.32
C ALA A 82 37.30 64.47 31.73
N TRP A 83 37.62 63.23 31.36
CA TRP A 83 38.92 62.84 30.82
C TRP A 83 38.90 62.71 29.30
N SER A 84 39.93 63.23 28.64
CA SER A 84 40.15 63.04 27.20
C SER A 84 41.63 62.84 26.89
N THR A 85 41.92 62.23 25.74
CA THR A 85 43.27 62.02 25.21
C THR A 85 43.34 62.56 23.79
N SER A 86 44.47 63.13 23.40
CA SER A 86 44.69 63.57 22.01
C SER A 86 44.85 62.40 21.03
N SER A 87 45.15 61.18 21.51
CA SER A 87 45.24 59.98 20.68
C SER A 87 44.92 58.71 21.48
N SER A 88 43.69 58.20 21.32
CA SER A 88 43.25 56.94 21.92
C SER A 88 43.91 55.70 21.30
N ALA A 89 44.59 55.85 20.17
CA ALA A 89 45.43 54.81 19.56
C ALA A 89 46.78 54.66 20.28
N VAL A 90 47.21 55.67 21.04
CA VAL A 90 48.49 55.67 21.79
C VAL A 90 48.24 55.38 23.27
N VAL A 91 47.33 56.11 23.91
CA VAL A 91 46.99 55.96 25.34
C VAL A 91 45.49 56.13 25.55
N LYS A 92 44.89 55.25 26.35
CA LYS A 92 43.52 55.38 26.85
C LYS A 92 43.54 55.95 28.25
N VAL A 93 42.57 56.79 28.58
CA VAL A 93 42.36 57.30 29.93
C VAL A 93 40.91 57.05 30.35
N THR A 94 40.70 56.52 31.56
CA THR A 94 39.37 56.32 32.15
C THR A 94 39.44 56.59 33.64
N SER A 95 38.72 57.61 34.12
CA SER A 95 38.70 58.02 35.54
C SER A 95 40.11 58.20 36.13
N GLY A 96 41.01 58.81 35.37
CA GLY A 96 42.41 59.03 35.76
C GLY A 96 43.36 57.85 35.56
N GLN A 97 42.88 56.66 35.20
CA GLN A 97 43.72 55.52 34.88
C GLN A 97 44.17 55.56 33.42
N LEU A 98 45.49 55.57 33.19
CA LEU A 98 46.11 55.61 31.86
C LEU A 98 46.61 54.21 31.46
N THR A 99 46.14 53.71 30.32
CA THR A 99 46.55 52.42 29.75
C THR A 99 47.23 52.64 28.41
N ALA A 100 48.44 52.10 28.26
CA ALA A 100 49.19 52.14 27.00
C ALA A 100 48.52 51.28 25.92
N VAL A 101 48.52 51.77 24.67
CA VAL A 101 47.96 51.04 23.52
C VAL A 101 49.02 50.83 22.43
N ALA A 102 49.75 51.88 22.06
CA ALA A 102 50.81 51.80 21.06
C ALA A 102 51.89 52.85 21.31
N LYS A 103 53.11 52.61 20.82
CA LYS A 103 54.24 53.52 20.99
C LYS A 103 53.94 54.86 20.33
N GLY A 104 54.13 55.96 21.06
CA GLY A 104 53.86 57.31 20.56
C GLY A 104 53.70 58.32 21.69
N SER A 105 53.25 59.52 21.35
CA SER A 105 52.95 60.58 22.32
C SER A 105 51.50 61.03 22.23
N ALA A 106 50.92 61.40 23.36
CA ALA A 106 49.58 61.95 23.46
C ALA A 106 49.48 62.90 24.66
N THR A 107 48.52 63.82 24.63
CA THR A 107 48.21 64.69 25.76
C THR A 107 46.92 64.23 26.41
N VAL A 108 46.98 63.90 27.69
CA VAL A 108 45.80 63.58 28.52
C VAL A 108 45.31 64.85 29.19
N THR A 109 44.01 65.12 29.10
CA THR A 109 43.39 66.32 29.67
C THR A 109 42.23 65.95 30.58
N ALA A 110 42.30 66.40 31.83
CA ALA A 110 41.20 66.39 32.78
C ALA A 110 40.50 67.75 32.76
N THR A 111 39.18 67.76 32.68
CA THR A 111 38.34 68.97 32.69
C THR A 111 37.33 68.89 33.83
N TYR A 112 37.35 69.85 34.75
CA TYR A 112 36.40 69.91 35.86
C TYR A 112 35.90 71.35 36.05
N LYS A 113 34.56 71.52 36.08
CA LYS A 113 33.87 72.83 36.17
C LYS A 113 34.48 73.94 35.28
N GLY A 114 34.88 73.60 34.05
CA GLY A 114 35.42 74.53 33.05
C GLY A 114 36.94 74.75 33.09
N PHE A 115 37.63 74.32 34.15
CA PHE A 115 39.09 74.35 34.24
C PHE A 115 39.70 73.09 33.65
N LYS A 116 40.93 73.21 33.10
CA LYS A 116 41.64 72.11 32.44
C LYS A 116 43.04 71.93 33.02
N ALA A 117 43.40 70.68 33.27
CA ALA A 117 44.78 70.25 33.50
C ALA A 117 45.19 69.30 32.38
N SER A 118 46.35 69.52 31.77
CA SER A 118 46.87 68.72 30.67
C SER A 118 48.25 68.16 30.99
N LEU A 119 48.46 66.89 30.68
CA LEU A 119 49.70 66.16 30.92
C LEU A 119 50.18 65.50 29.62
N PRO A 120 51.38 65.82 29.12
CA PRO A 120 51.99 65.07 28.02
C PRO A 120 52.39 63.67 28.51
N VAL A 121 51.91 62.66 27.80
CA VAL A 121 52.17 61.25 28.04
C VAL A 121 52.95 60.67 26.86
N THR A 122 54.05 59.99 27.14
CA THR A 122 54.81 59.21 26.16
C THR A 122 54.63 57.73 26.46
N VAL A 123 54.24 56.97 25.45
CA VAL A 123 54.13 55.51 25.51
C VAL A 123 55.31 54.90 24.78
N ASP A 124 56.09 54.08 25.47
CA ASP A 124 57.25 53.37 24.93
C ASP A 124 57.16 51.86 25.19
N TYR A 125 58.11 51.10 24.66
CA TYR A 125 58.30 49.71 25.07
C TYR A 125 59.19 49.66 26.32
N LEU A 126 58.86 48.79 27.26
CA LEU A 126 59.67 48.61 28.47
C LEU A 126 61.05 48.03 28.15
N TYR A 127 61.14 47.23 27.08
CA TYR A 127 62.34 46.54 26.59
C TYR A 127 62.67 46.96 25.15
N ASP A 128 63.96 46.87 24.81
CA ASP A 128 64.49 47.23 23.48
C ASP A 128 64.20 46.14 22.45
N SER A 129 64.35 44.88 22.84
CA SER A 129 63.95 43.71 22.06
C SER A 129 63.53 42.56 22.98
N VAL A 130 62.88 41.57 22.38
CA VAL A 130 62.79 40.21 22.94
C VAL A 130 63.47 39.27 21.94
N THR A 131 64.08 38.20 22.44
CA THR A 131 64.80 37.24 21.61
C THR A 131 64.51 35.83 22.10
N ILE A 132 64.02 34.99 21.22
CA ILE A 132 63.82 33.56 21.47
C ILE A 132 65.19 32.90 21.54
N LYS A 133 65.44 32.17 22.63
CA LYS A 133 66.70 31.46 22.89
C LYS A 133 66.46 29.96 23.03
N ASN A 134 67.48 29.18 22.69
CA ASN A 134 67.58 27.76 23.01
C ASN A 134 68.94 27.54 23.66
N ASP A 135 68.94 27.03 24.89
CA ASP A 135 70.14 26.79 25.69
C ASP A 135 71.08 28.04 25.76
N GLY A 136 70.47 29.19 26.08
CA GLY A 136 71.17 30.47 26.25
C GLY A 136 71.57 31.21 24.96
N SER A 137 71.41 30.60 23.79
CA SER A 137 71.77 31.18 22.49
C SER A 137 70.54 31.59 21.68
N ALA A 138 70.63 32.67 20.89
CA ALA A 138 69.53 33.10 20.01
C ALA A 138 69.20 32.02 18.97
N VAL A 139 67.91 31.76 18.77
CA VAL A 139 67.44 30.77 17.79
C VAL A 139 67.44 31.36 16.38
N ASN A 140 67.85 30.57 15.39
CA ASN A 140 67.77 30.99 13.98
C ASN A 140 66.31 31.22 13.56
N SER A 141 66.07 32.17 12.64
CA SER A 141 64.71 32.47 12.16
C SER A 141 64.02 31.29 11.47
N ALA A 142 64.77 30.27 11.05
CA ALA A 142 64.26 28.99 10.56
C ALA A 142 65.07 27.82 11.14
N VAL A 143 64.38 26.78 11.60
CA VAL A 143 64.98 25.58 12.19
C VAL A 143 64.28 24.34 11.62
N ASP A 144 65.07 23.37 11.17
CA ASP A 144 64.57 22.05 10.77
C ASP A 144 64.64 21.11 11.98
N VAL A 145 63.50 20.48 12.31
CA VAL A 145 63.35 19.57 13.45
C VAL A 145 62.68 18.28 13.01
N LYS A 146 62.85 17.21 13.79
CA LYS A 146 62.23 15.91 13.54
C LYS A 146 61.15 15.61 14.57
N LEU A 147 60.10 14.93 14.13
CA LEU A 147 59.11 14.37 15.05
C LEU A 147 59.80 13.45 16.06
N GLY A 148 59.50 13.66 17.36
CA GLY A 148 60.14 12.97 18.48
C GLY A 148 61.23 13.79 19.19
N ASP A 149 61.71 14.88 18.57
CA ASP A 149 62.62 15.81 19.24
C ASP A 149 61.93 16.50 20.41
N LYS A 150 62.62 16.63 21.54
CA LYS A 150 62.19 17.47 22.67
C LYS A 150 62.67 18.89 22.40
N LEU A 151 61.74 19.83 22.29
CA LEU A 151 62.04 21.21 21.96
C LEU A 151 61.45 22.15 23.00
N ALA A 152 62.30 22.99 23.59
CA ALA A 152 61.90 24.06 24.50
C ALA A 152 62.69 25.32 24.13
N TYR A 153 62.00 26.47 24.15
CA TYR A 153 62.60 27.76 23.91
C TYR A 153 62.33 28.72 25.07
N ASP A 154 63.35 29.51 25.39
CA ASP A 154 63.26 30.60 26.35
C ASP A 154 62.98 31.91 25.62
N LEU A 155 62.39 32.90 26.30
CA LEU A 155 62.30 34.27 25.82
C LEU A 155 63.09 35.20 26.72
N ALA A 156 64.11 35.86 26.15
CA ALA A 156 64.89 36.87 26.84
C ALA A 156 64.44 38.28 26.42
N ALA A 157 64.12 39.14 27.38
CA ALA A 157 63.85 40.56 27.16
C ALA A 157 65.09 41.39 27.46
N SER A 158 65.57 42.14 26.46
CA SER A 158 66.79 42.96 26.57
C SER A 158 66.45 44.43 26.79
N LYS A 159 67.26 45.12 27.58
CA LYS A 159 67.15 46.57 27.82
C LYS A 159 68.53 47.18 27.98
N SER A 160 68.80 48.24 27.23
CA SER A 160 70.09 48.92 27.14
C SER A 160 70.64 49.28 28.53
N GLY A 161 71.86 48.84 28.81
CA GLY A 161 72.54 49.07 30.09
C GLY A 161 72.14 48.12 31.23
N SER A 162 71.35 47.08 30.94
CA SER A 162 70.99 46.01 31.91
C SER A 162 71.20 44.62 31.31
N SER A 163 71.34 43.61 32.17
CA SER A 163 71.37 42.21 31.75
C SER A 163 70.00 41.78 31.20
N ASP A 164 70.00 40.89 30.22
CA ASP A 164 68.78 40.25 29.72
C ASP A 164 67.99 39.61 30.86
N ARG A 165 66.67 39.75 30.82
CA ARG A 165 65.74 39.10 31.75
C ARG A 165 65.04 37.94 31.06
N ASP A 166 65.00 36.78 31.70
CA ASP A 166 64.14 35.68 31.29
C ASP A 166 62.67 36.02 31.59
N VAL A 167 61.84 35.93 30.57
CA VAL A 167 60.40 36.25 30.59
C VAL A 167 59.58 35.13 29.97
N THR A 168 60.14 33.92 29.87
CA THR A 168 59.56 32.77 29.16
C THR A 168 58.14 32.44 29.61
N LYS A 169 57.90 32.44 30.92
CA LYS A 169 56.59 32.14 31.52
C LYS A 169 55.62 33.34 31.53
N ASP A 170 56.14 34.55 31.37
CA ASP A 170 55.32 35.78 31.32
C ASP A 170 54.91 36.15 29.87
N ALA A 171 55.47 35.45 28.87
CA ALA A 171 55.27 35.73 27.46
C ALA A 171 54.05 35.01 26.88
N GLY A 172 53.37 35.67 25.93
CA GLY A 172 52.35 35.05 25.10
C GLY A 172 52.98 34.24 23.96
N TRP A 173 52.90 32.91 24.03
CA TRP A 173 53.37 32.01 22.98
C TRP A 173 52.23 31.57 22.08
N THR A 174 52.47 31.52 20.78
CA THR A 174 51.48 31.07 19.78
C THR A 174 52.16 30.30 18.64
N SER A 175 51.42 29.36 18.03
CA SER A 175 51.84 28.63 16.83
C SER A 175 50.89 28.96 15.68
N SER A 176 51.42 29.21 14.49
CA SER A 176 50.59 29.48 13.30
C SER A 176 49.84 28.24 12.79
N SER A 177 50.30 27.03 13.14
CA SER A 177 49.65 25.76 12.82
C SER A 177 49.77 24.79 14.00
N THR A 178 48.74 24.77 14.85
CA THR A 178 48.68 23.88 16.03
C THR A 178 48.52 22.42 15.67
N SER A 179 48.19 22.07 14.42
CA SER A 179 48.21 20.68 13.93
C SER A 179 49.62 20.19 13.59
N VAL A 180 50.59 21.09 13.44
CA VAL A 180 52.01 20.76 13.16
C VAL A 180 52.82 20.80 14.46
N ALA A 181 52.69 21.86 15.25
CA ALA A 181 53.26 21.94 16.59
C ALA A 181 52.45 22.87 17.50
N THR A 182 52.34 22.52 18.78
CA THR A 182 51.81 23.38 19.85
C THR A 182 52.95 23.96 20.66
N VAL A 183 52.71 25.10 21.30
CA VAL A 183 53.66 25.74 22.21
C VAL A 183 52.92 26.21 23.46
N GLU A 184 53.44 25.88 24.62
CA GLU A 184 52.92 26.32 25.91
C GLU A 184 54.11 26.67 26.82
N ASP A 185 54.16 27.93 27.26
CA ASP A 185 55.22 28.44 28.15
C ASP A 185 56.65 28.10 27.69
N GLY A 186 56.89 28.19 26.38
CA GLY A 186 58.17 27.87 25.74
C GLY A 186 58.37 26.39 25.37
N GLU A 187 57.56 25.47 25.89
CA GLU A 187 57.63 24.04 25.56
C GLU A 187 56.88 23.74 24.26
N ILE A 188 57.57 23.12 23.29
CA ILE A 188 57.02 22.85 21.96
C ILE A 188 56.78 21.35 21.79
N THR A 189 55.53 20.99 21.51
CA THR A 189 55.16 19.61 21.15
C THR A 189 54.96 19.49 19.65
N LEU A 190 55.75 18.64 18.99
CA LEU A 190 55.68 18.39 17.56
C LEU A 190 54.67 17.27 17.27
N LEU A 191 53.66 17.55 16.45
CA LEU A 191 52.51 16.66 16.23
C LEU A 191 52.49 16.03 14.84
N ALA A 192 52.89 16.79 13.81
CA ALA A 192 52.89 16.30 12.43
C ALA A 192 54.00 16.93 11.59
N ALA A 193 54.40 16.25 10.52
CA ALA A 193 55.34 16.81 9.55
C ALA A 193 54.67 17.98 8.80
N GLY A 194 55.42 19.05 8.57
CA GLY A 194 54.89 20.29 8.00
C GLY A 194 55.70 21.51 8.43
N THR A 195 55.18 22.71 8.18
CA THR A 195 55.84 23.95 8.60
C THR A 195 54.91 24.77 9.48
N THR A 196 55.44 25.34 10.57
CA THR A 196 54.71 26.27 11.45
C THR A 196 55.64 27.37 11.96
N THR A 197 55.08 28.50 12.37
CA THR A 197 55.84 29.60 12.99
C THR A 197 55.44 29.73 14.44
N ILE A 198 56.42 29.61 15.34
CA ILE A 198 56.27 29.91 16.77
C ILE A 198 56.54 31.39 16.98
N THR A 199 55.61 32.07 17.65
CA THR A 199 55.65 33.51 17.92
C THR A 199 55.58 33.72 19.42
N ALA A 200 56.54 34.46 19.97
CA ALA A 200 56.59 34.84 21.38
C ALA A 200 56.39 36.36 21.50
N LYS A 201 55.47 36.79 22.37
CA LYS A 201 55.14 38.20 22.58
C LYS A 201 55.27 38.57 24.04
N TYR A 202 55.95 39.68 24.34
CA TYR A 202 56.05 40.19 25.70
C TYR A 202 56.20 41.71 25.71
N LYS A 203 55.37 42.39 26.52
CA LYS A 203 55.36 43.86 26.71
C LYS A 203 55.44 44.64 25.37
N GLY A 204 54.55 44.31 24.44
CA GLY A 204 54.48 44.88 23.09
C GLY A 204 55.59 44.48 22.10
N ARG A 205 56.59 43.67 22.50
CA ARG A 205 57.63 43.14 21.61
C ARG A 205 57.29 41.75 21.11
N THR A 206 57.85 41.37 19.96
CA THR A 206 57.58 40.08 19.31
C THR A 206 58.86 39.55 18.68
N ASP A 207 59.08 38.25 18.81
CA ASP A 207 60.07 37.50 18.05
C ASP A 207 59.44 36.19 17.53
N THR A 208 60.00 35.63 16.46
CA THR A 208 59.42 34.49 15.74
C THR A 208 60.47 33.52 15.22
N VAL A 209 60.14 32.22 15.25
CA VAL A 209 60.93 31.15 14.64
C VAL A 209 60.05 30.26 13.76
N LYS A 210 60.47 30.04 12.51
CA LYS A 210 59.84 29.08 11.61
C LYS A 210 60.40 27.68 11.86
N LEU A 211 59.54 26.72 12.15
CA LEU A 211 59.87 25.31 12.27
C LEU A 211 59.48 24.58 10.97
N THR A 212 60.42 23.80 10.43
CA THR A 212 60.15 22.77 9.43
C THR A 212 60.25 21.41 10.12
N VAL A 213 59.10 20.78 10.35
CA VAL A 213 59.00 19.50 11.04
C VAL A 213 58.99 18.38 10.00
N THR A 214 59.92 17.43 10.12
CA THR A 214 60.02 16.26 9.25
C THR A 214 59.87 14.96 10.05
N SER A 215 59.46 13.88 9.38
CA SER A 215 59.49 12.55 9.99
C SER A 215 60.91 11.97 9.91
N PRO A 216 61.45 11.37 10.99
CA PRO A 216 62.69 10.58 10.91
C PRO A 216 62.54 9.28 10.12
N TYR A 217 61.30 8.89 9.79
CA TYR A 217 60.94 7.66 9.09
C TYR A 217 60.33 7.94 7.71
N LYS A 218 60.67 7.08 6.74
CA LYS A 218 60.16 7.09 5.37
C LYS A 218 58.84 6.32 5.24
N SER A 219 58.69 5.22 5.98
CA SER A 219 57.50 4.35 5.92
C SER A 219 57.36 3.51 7.18
N LEU A 220 56.16 3.00 7.44
CA LEU A 220 55.88 1.99 8.45
C LEU A 220 55.23 0.78 7.78
N SER A 221 55.76 -0.41 8.02
CA SER A 221 55.21 -1.68 7.56
C SER A 221 54.71 -2.52 8.73
N ILE A 222 53.60 -3.20 8.54
CA ILE A 222 53.02 -4.12 9.54
C ILE A 222 53.24 -5.56 9.08
N THR A 223 53.73 -6.43 9.97
CA THR A 223 53.98 -7.85 9.72
C THR A 223 53.25 -8.73 10.75
N PRO A 224 52.54 -9.81 10.36
CA PRO A 224 52.23 -10.19 8.98
C PRO A 224 51.38 -9.12 8.27
N GLY A 225 51.75 -8.81 7.03
CA GLY A 225 51.02 -7.86 6.18
C GLY A 225 49.86 -8.52 5.42
N GLY A 226 49.07 -7.72 4.72
CA GLY A 226 47.99 -8.22 3.86
C GLY A 226 46.68 -8.50 4.59
N LEU A 227 46.07 -9.66 4.32
CA LEU A 227 44.81 -10.09 4.95
C LEU A 227 45.11 -11.00 6.13
N MET A 228 44.69 -10.59 7.32
CA MET A 228 44.69 -11.41 8.52
C MET A 228 43.31 -12.02 8.72
N GLU A 229 43.23 -13.34 8.85
CA GLU A 229 41.96 -14.04 9.06
C GLU A 229 41.86 -14.63 10.47
N PHE A 230 40.66 -14.53 11.04
CA PHE A 230 40.23 -15.17 12.27
C PHE A 230 38.91 -15.89 12.05
N THR A 231 38.68 -16.91 12.86
CA THR A 231 37.38 -17.45 13.17
C THR A 231 36.89 -16.87 14.50
N TYR A 232 35.59 -16.68 14.68
CA TYR A 232 35.04 -16.14 15.91
C TYR A 232 35.44 -17.01 17.13
N GLY A 233 36.09 -16.39 18.11
CA GLY A 233 36.60 -17.06 19.31
C GLY A 233 38.00 -17.64 19.17
N ASP A 234 38.70 -17.39 18.06
CA ASP A 234 40.13 -17.68 17.95
C ASP A 234 40.95 -16.89 18.99
N ASN A 235 42.11 -17.45 19.35
CA ASN A 235 43.07 -16.75 20.21
C ASN A 235 43.65 -15.51 19.50
N PRO A 236 44.02 -14.45 20.25
CA PRO A 236 44.66 -13.26 19.69
C PRO A 236 45.92 -13.59 18.88
N LYS A 237 46.20 -12.79 17.85
CA LYS A 237 47.44 -12.86 17.05
C LYS A 237 48.20 -11.55 17.17
N SER A 238 49.53 -11.60 17.07
CA SER A 238 50.36 -10.41 17.16
C SER A 238 50.74 -9.86 15.77
N LEU A 239 50.87 -8.54 15.72
CA LEU A 239 51.43 -7.74 14.64
C LEU A 239 52.69 -7.05 15.13
N THR A 240 53.68 -6.95 14.27
CA THR A 240 54.89 -6.14 14.47
C THR A 240 54.83 -4.93 13.55
N ALA A 241 55.02 -3.73 14.10
CA ALA A 241 55.19 -2.50 13.33
C ALA A 241 56.68 -2.18 13.19
N THR A 242 57.16 -2.15 11.95
CA THR A 242 58.55 -1.82 11.63
C THR A 242 58.61 -0.50 10.87
N ALA A 243 59.28 0.50 11.42
CA ALA A 243 59.47 1.81 10.81
C ALA A 243 60.83 1.89 10.11
N LEU A 244 60.83 2.26 8.83
CA LEU A 244 62.04 2.42 8.02
C LEU A 244 62.54 3.86 8.14
N THR A 245 63.70 4.07 8.74
CA THR A 245 64.34 5.38 8.88
C THR A 245 64.70 5.99 7.52
N THR A 246 64.90 7.31 7.45
CA THR A 246 65.40 7.97 6.22
C THR A 246 66.80 7.50 5.80
N ALA A 247 67.57 6.91 6.71
CA ALA A 247 68.89 6.32 6.45
C ALA A 247 68.83 4.84 6.00
N GLY A 248 67.63 4.24 5.96
CA GLY A 248 67.41 2.86 5.51
C GLY A 248 67.49 1.79 6.60
N ALA A 249 67.77 2.14 7.85
CA ALA A 249 67.66 1.22 8.99
C ALA A 249 66.18 0.96 9.35
N ALA A 250 65.88 -0.24 9.84
CA ALA A 250 64.53 -0.66 10.23
C ALA A 250 64.45 -0.81 11.75
N ASP A 251 63.58 -0.02 12.37
CA ASP A 251 63.33 -0.04 13.82
C ASP A 251 62.01 -0.79 14.10
N ASP A 252 62.01 -1.67 15.10
CA ASP A 252 60.77 -2.20 15.67
C ASP A 252 60.17 -1.15 16.60
N VAL A 253 58.94 -0.72 16.30
CA VAL A 253 58.23 0.35 17.00
C VAL A 253 56.87 -0.13 17.52
N THR A 254 56.71 -1.45 17.68
CA THR A 254 55.42 -2.08 17.97
C THR A 254 54.77 -1.56 19.26
N GLU A 255 55.58 -1.33 20.30
CA GLU A 255 55.13 -0.90 21.62
C GLU A 255 54.91 0.62 21.71
N GLU A 256 55.64 1.39 20.90
CA GLU A 256 55.64 2.84 20.88
C GLU A 256 54.64 3.44 19.88
N ALA A 257 54.26 2.67 18.85
CA ALA A 257 53.30 3.09 17.85
C ALA A 257 51.88 3.17 18.41
N ALA A 258 51.11 4.14 17.93
CA ALA A 258 49.69 4.23 18.23
C ALA A 258 48.91 3.29 17.31
N TRP A 259 48.14 2.38 17.89
CA TRP A 259 47.31 1.40 17.19
C TRP A 259 45.83 1.78 17.25
N THR A 260 45.15 1.67 16.11
CA THR A 260 43.71 1.94 16.00
C THR A 260 43.02 0.87 15.16
N THR A 261 41.74 0.65 15.41
CA THR A 261 40.87 -0.26 14.64
C THR A 261 39.71 0.53 14.05
N SER A 262 39.32 0.22 12.82
CA SER A 262 38.13 0.82 12.20
C SER A 262 36.81 0.31 12.80
N SER A 263 36.83 -0.82 13.52
CA SER A 263 35.64 -1.41 14.16
C SER A 263 35.99 -2.28 15.37
N ALA A 264 35.86 -1.71 16.57
CA ALA A 264 36.11 -2.41 17.84
C ALA A 264 35.11 -3.54 18.13
N SER A 265 33.93 -3.54 17.50
CA SER A 265 32.98 -4.64 17.60
C SER A 265 33.39 -5.86 16.77
N VAL A 266 34.37 -5.73 15.88
CA VAL A 266 34.90 -6.82 15.05
C VAL A 266 36.25 -7.28 15.61
N VAL A 267 37.21 -6.37 15.79
CA VAL A 267 38.51 -6.65 16.42
C VAL A 267 39.00 -5.49 17.26
N THR A 268 39.70 -5.79 18.35
CA THR A 268 40.50 -4.82 19.11
C THR A 268 41.99 -5.03 18.86
N VAL A 269 42.77 -3.97 19.04
CA VAL A 269 44.23 -4.02 18.94
C VAL A 269 44.83 -3.22 20.09
N ASP A 270 45.80 -3.82 20.77
CA ASP A 270 46.60 -3.16 21.82
C ASP A 270 48.06 -3.58 21.66
N LYS A 271 48.96 -2.61 21.45
CA LYS A 271 50.41 -2.85 21.26
C LYS A 271 50.71 -3.98 20.25
N GLY A 272 50.01 -3.95 19.11
CA GLY A 272 50.14 -4.97 18.06
C GLY A 272 49.40 -6.30 18.35
N VAL A 273 48.85 -6.53 19.53
CA VAL A 273 48.05 -7.73 19.84
C VAL A 273 46.61 -7.54 19.35
N VAL A 274 46.22 -8.33 18.35
CA VAL A 274 44.90 -8.28 17.72
C VAL A 274 43.98 -9.35 18.30
N THR A 275 42.87 -8.92 18.89
CA THR A 275 41.87 -9.81 19.49
C THR A 275 40.57 -9.79 18.69
N PRO A 276 40.07 -10.94 18.19
CA PRO A 276 38.77 -11.00 17.51
C PRO A 276 37.61 -10.88 18.52
N VAL A 277 36.62 -10.05 18.20
CA VAL A 277 35.46 -9.75 19.06
C VAL A 277 34.14 -10.16 18.40
N GLY A 278 34.00 -9.89 17.10
CA GLY A 278 32.76 -10.06 16.34
C GLY A 278 33.02 -10.41 14.89
N ASN A 279 32.04 -10.98 14.22
CA ASN A 279 32.14 -11.26 12.80
C ASN A 279 32.18 -9.98 11.97
N GLY A 280 32.89 -10.01 10.84
CA GLY A 280 32.99 -8.88 9.91
C GLY A 280 34.43 -8.56 9.53
N THR A 281 34.63 -7.35 9.03
CA THR A 281 35.93 -6.86 8.55
C THR A 281 36.29 -5.56 9.25
N ALA A 282 37.54 -5.44 9.66
CA ALA A 282 38.11 -4.23 10.24
C ALA A 282 39.51 -3.97 9.68
N THR A 283 39.91 -2.71 9.60
CA THR A 283 41.28 -2.31 9.27
C THR A 283 41.96 -1.85 10.54
N ILE A 284 43.13 -2.41 10.81
CA ILE A 284 44.02 -1.97 11.88
C ILE A 284 45.04 -1.02 11.27
N THR A 285 45.21 0.14 11.88
CA THR A 285 46.18 1.16 11.48
C THR A 285 47.16 1.42 12.62
N SER A 286 48.45 1.35 12.32
CA SER A 286 49.53 1.73 13.23
C SER A 286 50.16 3.03 12.74
N THR A 287 50.35 4.00 13.63
CA THR A 287 50.98 5.29 13.33
C THR A 287 52.12 5.57 14.30
N TYR A 288 53.28 5.98 13.78
CA TYR A 288 54.45 6.32 14.58
C TYR A 288 55.20 7.49 13.94
N LEU A 289 55.42 8.56 14.71
CA LEU A 289 56.20 9.76 14.33
C LEU A 289 55.98 10.24 12.87
N GLY A 290 54.73 10.29 12.43
CA GLY A 290 54.32 10.82 11.12
C GLY A 290 54.22 9.81 9.97
N VAL A 291 54.57 8.53 10.19
CA VAL A 291 54.34 7.44 9.22
C VAL A 291 53.26 6.48 9.69
N SER A 292 52.60 5.80 8.75
CA SER A 292 51.51 4.87 9.04
C SER A 292 51.57 3.61 8.18
N GLY A 293 51.09 2.51 8.74
CA GLY A 293 50.85 1.25 8.04
C GLY A 293 49.48 0.69 8.42
N SER A 294 48.92 -0.19 7.59
CA SER A 294 47.63 -0.82 7.89
C SER A 294 47.57 -2.28 7.45
N VAL A 295 46.70 -3.05 8.11
CA VAL A 295 46.40 -4.45 7.81
C VAL A 295 44.89 -4.67 7.89
N THR A 296 44.34 -5.43 6.95
CA THR A 296 42.90 -5.78 6.95
C THR A 296 42.72 -7.08 7.72
N VAL A 297 41.76 -7.08 8.64
CA VAL A 297 41.40 -8.22 9.46
C VAL A 297 39.98 -8.65 9.14
N VAL A 298 39.78 -9.95 8.90
CA VAL A 298 38.46 -10.56 8.67
C VAL A 298 38.21 -11.61 9.74
N VAL A 299 37.07 -11.49 10.41
CA VAL A 299 36.60 -12.46 11.40
C VAL A 299 35.37 -13.18 10.83
N ARG A 300 35.49 -14.48 10.60
CA ARG A 300 34.42 -15.32 10.06
C ARG A 300 33.65 -16.01 11.20
N PRO A 301 32.37 -16.35 11.01
CA PRO A 301 31.64 -17.20 11.96
C PRO A 301 32.36 -18.56 12.15
N ALA A 302 32.28 -19.13 13.36
CA ALA A 302 32.85 -20.44 13.64
C ALA A 302 32.01 -21.62 13.10
N TYR A 303 30.79 -21.33 12.64
CA TYR A 303 29.83 -22.30 12.14
C TYR A 303 29.17 -21.74 10.88
N GLU A 304 28.71 -22.62 9.99
CA GLU A 304 28.04 -22.22 8.74
C GLU A 304 26.58 -21.82 8.99
N ALA A 305 25.91 -22.52 9.91
CA ALA A 305 24.50 -22.31 10.18
C ALA A 305 24.11 -22.65 11.62
N MET A 306 23.00 -22.04 12.08
CA MET A 306 22.28 -22.40 13.30
C MET A 306 20.84 -22.81 12.95
N ARG A 307 20.34 -23.87 13.60
CA ARG A 307 18.94 -24.30 13.54
C ARG A 307 18.32 -24.24 14.93
N LEU A 308 17.13 -23.65 15.01
CA LEU A 308 16.24 -23.75 16.17
C LEU A 308 15.22 -24.86 15.96
N THR A 309 14.86 -25.57 17.02
CA THR A 309 13.71 -26.48 17.05
C THR A 309 12.90 -26.19 18.31
N PRO A 310 11.62 -25.78 18.19
CA PRO A 310 10.89 -25.55 16.95
C PRO A 310 11.47 -24.37 16.13
N LYS A 311 11.32 -24.43 14.79
CA LYS A 311 11.75 -23.34 13.88
C LYS A 311 10.64 -22.35 13.54
N GLU A 312 9.40 -22.77 13.73
CA GLU A 312 8.20 -21.99 13.39
C GLU A 312 7.85 -21.02 14.51
N ASP A 313 7.16 -19.94 14.17
CA ASP A 313 6.64 -18.99 15.14
C ASP A 313 5.71 -19.68 16.16
N GLN A 314 5.81 -19.26 17.42
CA GLN A 314 5.04 -19.83 18.51
C GLN A 314 3.91 -18.88 18.91
N ASN A 315 2.70 -19.42 18.99
CA ASN A 315 1.53 -18.71 19.52
C ASN A 315 1.16 -19.36 20.85
N LEU A 316 1.28 -18.61 21.93
CA LEU A 316 1.08 -19.07 23.30
C LEU A 316 -0.02 -18.27 23.97
N THR A 317 -0.61 -18.84 25.02
CA THR A 317 -1.44 -18.12 25.98
C THR A 317 -0.68 -17.91 27.29
N LEU A 318 -1.17 -17.02 28.15
CA LEU A 318 -0.60 -16.79 29.48
C LEU A 318 -0.59 -18.03 30.40
N LYS A 319 -1.38 -19.06 30.10
CA LYS A 319 -1.47 -20.28 30.91
C LYS A 319 -0.75 -21.47 30.28
N ASP A 320 -0.15 -21.29 29.10
CA ASP A 320 0.59 -22.36 28.47
C ASP A 320 1.90 -22.58 29.22
N GLU A 321 2.33 -23.84 29.28
CA GLU A 321 3.63 -24.20 29.83
C GLU A 321 4.77 -23.57 29.00
N PRO A 322 5.94 -23.32 29.60
CA PRO A 322 7.11 -22.84 28.88
C PRO A 322 7.47 -23.75 27.69
N VAL A 323 7.85 -23.15 26.57
CA VAL A 323 8.27 -23.86 25.37
C VAL A 323 9.79 -23.98 25.36
N ALA A 324 10.30 -25.20 25.26
CA ALA A 324 11.73 -25.44 25.10
C ALA A 324 12.14 -25.36 23.63
N PHE A 325 13.16 -24.56 23.36
CA PHE A 325 13.87 -24.51 22.09
C PHE A 325 15.23 -25.19 22.23
N THR A 326 15.59 -25.99 21.23
CA THR A 326 16.96 -26.49 21.08
C THR A 326 17.68 -25.70 19.99
N ALA A 327 18.89 -25.22 20.28
CA ALA A 327 19.78 -24.60 19.31
C ALA A 327 20.87 -25.58 18.90
N VAL A 328 21.01 -25.82 17.60
CA VAL A 328 22.03 -26.70 17.01
C VAL A 328 22.80 -25.93 15.96
N VAL A 329 24.12 -26.06 15.95
CA VAL A 329 25.00 -25.45 14.93
C VAL A 329 25.67 -26.53 14.08
N LEU A 330 26.03 -26.16 12.86
CA LEU A 330 26.71 -27.03 11.90
C LEU A 330 27.96 -26.32 11.36
N ASN A 331 29.06 -27.05 11.27
CA ASN A 331 30.28 -26.65 10.56
C ASN A 331 30.50 -27.65 9.41
N GLY A 332 30.68 -27.19 8.18
CA GLY A 332 30.51 -27.99 6.96
C GLY A 332 31.23 -29.35 7.01
N GLY A 333 30.47 -30.44 6.88
CA GLY A 333 30.97 -31.82 6.89
C GLY A 333 31.09 -32.49 8.27
N GLU A 334 30.87 -31.76 9.36
CA GLU A 334 30.89 -32.28 10.74
C GLU A 334 29.47 -32.63 11.24
N GLU A 335 29.41 -33.43 12.30
CA GLU A 335 28.14 -33.75 12.97
C GLU A 335 27.53 -32.50 13.64
N PRO A 336 26.20 -32.33 13.65
CA PRO A 336 25.55 -31.19 14.29
C PRO A 336 25.82 -31.14 15.80
N ILE A 337 26.17 -29.95 16.32
CA ILE A 337 26.49 -29.74 17.74
C ILE A 337 25.33 -29.01 18.42
N THR A 338 24.82 -29.56 19.52
CA THR A 338 23.82 -28.87 20.35
C THR A 338 24.49 -27.83 21.24
N VAL A 339 24.00 -26.59 21.17
CA VAL A 339 24.56 -25.43 21.87
C VAL A 339 23.55 -24.70 22.74
N THR A 340 22.36 -25.29 22.96
CA THR A 340 21.23 -24.68 23.69
C THR A 340 21.62 -24.00 25.01
N ASP A 341 22.39 -24.67 25.85
CA ASP A 341 22.75 -24.18 27.19
C ASP A 341 23.87 -23.13 27.21
N ILE A 342 24.63 -23.05 26.12
CA ILE A 342 25.82 -22.18 25.98
C ILE A 342 25.64 -21.09 24.93
N ALA A 343 24.50 -21.07 24.24
CA ALA A 343 24.11 -19.99 23.33
C ALA A 343 23.60 -18.79 24.13
N ASP A 344 23.83 -17.60 23.59
CA ASP A 344 23.28 -16.36 24.11
C ASP A 344 21.84 -16.20 23.64
N TRP A 345 20.90 -16.26 24.59
CA TRP A 345 19.48 -16.11 24.33
C TRP A 345 19.00 -14.71 24.70
N THR A 346 18.23 -14.10 23.80
CA THR A 346 17.65 -12.77 24.03
C THR A 346 16.18 -12.75 23.63
N SER A 347 15.41 -11.90 24.30
CA SER A 347 14.02 -11.59 23.96
C SER A 347 13.93 -10.10 23.69
N SER A 348 13.39 -9.72 22.53
CA SER A 348 13.23 -8.29 22.18
C SER A 348 12.20 -7.57 23.07
N ASN A 349 11.29 -8.33 23.70
CA ASN A 349 10.29 -7.85 24.65
C ASN A 349 10.11 -8.86 25.79
N VAL A 350 10.82 -8.64 26.89
CA VAL A 350 10.77 -9.48 28.10
C VAL A 350 9.45 -9.42 28.86
N PHE A 351 8.62 -8.39 28.64
CA PHE A 351 7.27 -8.31 29.22
C PHE A 351 6.32 -9.30 28.54
N ALA A 352 6.51 -9.59 27.25
CA ALA A 352 5.71 -10.59 26.55
C ALA A 352 6.18 -12.01 26.90
N ALA A 353 7.47 -12.32 26.72
CA ALA A 353 8.05 -13.60 27.13
C ALA A 353 9.55 -13.47 27.48
N THR A 354 9.99 -14.27 28.44
CA THR A 354 11.40 -14.39 28.84
C THR A 354 12.00 -15.66 28.27
N VAL A 355 13.30 -15.66 27.96
CA VAL A 355 14.04 -16.85 27.52
C VAL A 355 15.28 -17.08 28.37
N ALA A 356 15.49 -18.31 28.84
CA ALA A 356 16.70 -18.71 29.55
C ALA A 356 17.07 -20.15 29.16
N LYS A 357 18.31 -20.37 28.70
CA LYS A 357 18.79 -21.69 28.24
C LYS A 357 17.84 -22.39 27.27
N GLY A 358 17.33 -21.63 26.30
CA GLY A 358 16.35 -22.10 25.31
C GLY A 358 14.91 -22.27 25.83
N ILE A 359 14.63 -22.08 27.12
CA ILE A 359 13.27 -22.19 27.65
C ILE A 359 12.58 -20.82 27.57
N VAL A 360 11.54 -20.73 26.74
CA VAL A 360 10.72 -19.53 26.56
C VAL A 360 9.48 -19.62 27.43
N THR A 361 9.32 -18.67 28.35
CA THR A 361 8.18 -18.59 29.28
C THR A 361 7.30 -17.40 28.95
N PRO A 362 6.00 -17.57 28.65
CA PRO A 362 5.08 -16.45 28.47
C PRO A 362 4.90 -15.69 29.78
N LYS A 363 4.90 -14.34 29.72
CA LYS A 363 4.79 -13.45 30.88
C LYS A 363 3.67 -12.41 30.76
N GLY A 364 3.36 -11.97 29.54
CA GLY A 364 2.40 -10.91 29.30
C GLY A 364 1.91 -10.93 27.86
N ILE A 365 0.78 -10.28 27.59
CA ILE A 365 0.19 -10.22 26.24
C ILE A 365 1.10 -9.36 25.35
N GLY A 366 1.40 -9.84 24.15
CA GLY A 366 2.20 -9.11 23.17
C GLY A 366 3.06 -10.03 22.31
N THR A 367 3.92 -9.42 21.49
CA THR A 367 4.86 -10.12 20.63
C THR A 367 6.29 -9.91 21.09
N THR A 368 7.14 -10.91 20.91
CA THR A 368 8.58 -10.82 21.09
C THR A 368 9.33 -11.67 20.07
N VAL A 369 10.56 -11.27 19.73
CA VAL A 369 11.50 -12.08 18.95
C VAL A 369 12.45 -12.76 19.93
N ILE A 370 12.47 -14.09 19.91
CA ILE A 370 13.45 -14.88 20.64
C ILE A 370 14.62 -15.17 19.70
N LYS A 371 15.81 -14.71 20.07
CA LYS A 371 17.04 -14.86 19.28
C LYS A 371 18.07 -15.65 20.07
N ALA A 372 18.60 -16.70 19.45
CA ALA A 372 19.78 -17.44 19.90
C ALA A 372 20.99 -17.01 19.08
N SER A 373 22.12 -16.78 19.75
CA SER A 373 23.41 -16.46 19.11
C SER A 373 24.50 -17.34 19.69
N TYR A 374 25.37 -17.89 18.83
CA TYR A 374 26.51 -18.67 19.29
C TYR A 374 27.66 -18.53 18.29
N LYS A 375 28.82 -18.07 18.77
CA LYS A 375 30.07 -17.91 18.00
C LYS A 375 29.91 -17.38 16.56
N GLY A 376 29.11 -16.32 16.42
CA GLY A 376 28.93 -15.60 15.15
C GLY A 376 27.79 -16.09 14.26
N VAL A 377 27.09 -17.17 14.60
CA VAL A 377 25.82 -17.57 13.96
C VAL A 377 24.63 -17.25 14.85
N THR A 378 23.52 -16.86 14.25
CA THR A 378 22.31 -16.51 14.98
C THR A 378 21.07 -17.02 14.27
N GLN A 379 20.05 -17.41 15.04
CA GLN A 379 18.73 -17.74 14.52
C GLN A 379 17.66 -17.18 15.46
N GLN A 380 16.49 -16.87 14.92
CA GLN A 380 15.40 -16.26 15.66
C GLN A 380 14.03 -16.82 15.26
N VAL A 381 13.05 -16.61 16.14
CA VAL A 381 11.66 -17.04 16.01
C VAL A 381 10.75 -16.01 16.67
N ASN A 382 9.56 -15.76 16.12
CA ASN A 382 8.59 -14.90 16.78
C ASN A 382 7.77 -15.69 17.79
N VAL A 383 7.48 -15.06 18.92
CA VAL A 383 6.59 -15.59 19.95
C VAL A 383 5.50 -14.55 20.20
N THR A 384 4.25 -14.95 19.99
CA THR A 384 3.08 -14.13 20.29
C THR A 384 2.34 -14.72 21.47
N VAL A 385 2.15 -13.92 22.52
CA VAL A 385 1.42 -14.31 23.72
C VAL A 385 0.06 -13.63 23.73
N TYR A 386 -0.99 -14.43 23.77
CA TYR A 386 -2.39 -14.01 23.73
C TYR A 386 -3.03 -14.06 25.13
N PRO A 387 -4.11 -13.27 25.35
CA PRO A 387 -4.88 -13.32 26.59
C PRO A 387 -5.54 -14.69 26.81
N THR A 388 -5.95 -14.94 28.07
CA THR A 388 -6.84 -16.05 28.37
C THR A 388 -8.22 -15.79 27.77
N VAL A 389 -8.76 -16.76 27.04
CA VAL A 389 -10.05 -16.67 26.35
C VAL A 389 -11.19 -17.21 27.21
N ALA A 390 -12.33 -16.53 27.22
CA ALA A 390 -13.54 -16.93 27.94
C ALA A 390 -14.50 -17.74 27.04
N SER A 391 -14.66 -17.30 25.80
CA SER A 391 -15.47 -17.95 24.75
C SER A 391 -14.81 -17.76 23.38
N MET A 392 -15.22 -18.57 22.40
CA MET A 392 -14.78 -18.47 21.01
C MET A 392 -15.99 -18.46 20.09
N SER A 393 -15.86 -17.75 18.98
CA SER A 393 -16.85 -17.73 17.91
C SER A 393 -16.15 -17.74 16.55
N ALA A 394 -16.74 -18.49 15.62
CA ALA A 394 -16.31 -18.47 14.23
C ALA A 394 -17.09 -17.41 13.46
N ALA A 395 -16.42 -16.70 12.55
CA ALA A 395 -17.09 -15.75 11.66
C ALA A 395 -18.18 -16.40 10.78
N LYS A 396 -18.06 -17.71 10.55
CA LYS A 396 -19.08 -18.57 9.95
C LYS A 396 -19.10 -19.92 10.68
N ASP A 397 -20.28 -20.40 11.00
CA ASP A 397 -20.55 -21.71 11.61
C ASP A 397 -20.63 -22.85 10.58
N ALA A 398 -20.80 -22.51 9.30
CA ALA A 398 -20.75 -23.45 8.19
C ALA A 398 -20.01 -22.90 6.97
N ILE A 399 -19.35 -23.79 6.22
CA ILE A 399 -18.72 -23.50 4.93
C ILE A 399 -19.04 -24.59 3.90
N ASP A 400 -19.31 -24.16 2.67
CA ASP A 400 -19.37 -25.02 1.49
C ASP A 400 -18.03 -24.97 0.77
N VAL A 401 -17.48 -26.14 0.43
CA VAL A 401 -16.18 -26.28 -0.23
C VAL A 401 -16.29 -27.26 -1.38
N PHE A 402 -15.42 -27.15 -2.37
CA PHE A 402 -15.43 -28.03 -3.54
C PHE A 402 -14.24 -28.99 -3.53
N LEU A 403 -14.40 -30.15 -4.15
CA LEU A 403 -13.31 -31.10 -4.32
C LEU A 403 -12.07 -30.45 -4.95
N ASP A 404 -10.91 -30.87 -4.45
CA ASP A 404 -9.57 -30.43 -4.87
C ASP A 404 -9.22 -28.96 -4.56
N ASP A 405 -10.12 -28.20 -3.93
CA ASP A 405 -9.83 -26.84 -3.49
C ASP A 405 -8.96 -26.81 -2.22
N ALA A 406 -8.02 -25.87 -2.20
CA ALA A 406 -7.34 -25.46 -0.97
C ALA A 406 -8.28 -24.53 -0.18
N VAL A 407 -8.67 -24.96 1.02
CA VAL A 407 -9.69 -24.26 1.81
C VAL A 407 -9.05 -23.38 2.88
N THR A 408 -9.47 -22.12 2.92
CA THR A 408 -9.15 -21.20 4.03
C THR A 408 -10.28 -21.22 5.04
N LEU A 409 -9.96 -21.50 6.30
CA LEU A 409 -10.96 -21.53 7.37
C LEU A 409 -11.44 -20.12 7.72
N PRO A 410 -12.70 -19.95 8.17
CA PRO A 410 -13.19 -18.71 8.72
C PRO A 410 -12.34 -18.21 9.88
N LYS A 411 -12.28 -16.88 10.03
CA LYS A 411 -11.64 -16.22 11.17
C LYS A 411 -12.28 -16.67 12.49
N ILE A 412 -11.45 -16.98 13.48
CA ILE A 412 -11.89 -17.28 14.84
C ILE A 412 -11.57 -16.10 15.74
N THR A 413 -12.60 -15.57 16.38
CA THR A 413 -12.47 -14.52 17.40
C THR A 413 -12.81 -15.10 18.76
N ALA A 414 -12.06 -14.70 19.77
CA ALA A 414 -12.35 -15.01 21.16
C ALA A 414 -12.73 -13.76 21.94
N THR A 415 -13.62 -13.91 22.90
CA THR A 415 -13.88 -12.88 23.91
C THR A 415 -12.99 -13.16 25.12
N THR A 416 -12.25 -12.15 25.58
CA THR A 416 -11.41 -12.25 26.78
C THR A 416 -12.26 -12.17 28.04
N ILE A 417 -11.67 -12.39 29.21
CA ILE A 417 -12.35 -12.19 30.51
C ILE A 417 -12.73 -10.72 30.72
N ALA A 418 -12.07 -9.79 30.02
CA ALA A 418 -12.36 -8.35 30.06
C ALA A 418 -13.37 -7.92 28.98
N ASP A 419 -14.10 -8.88 28.38
CA ASP A 419 -15.08 -8.66 27.30
C ASP A 419 -14.50 -8.06 26.00
N GLU A 420 -13.18 -8.08 25.84
CA GLU A 420 -12.52 -7.64 24.60
C GLU A 420 -12.56 -8.73 23.54
N THR A 421 -12.62 -8.35 22.27
CA THR A 421 -12.58 -9.29 21.14
C THR A 421 -11.17 -9.37 20.56
N VAL A 422 -10.62 -10.57 20.47
CA VAL A 422 -9.27 -10.83 19.96
C VAL A 422 -9.32 -11.88 18.87
N ASP A 423 -8.53 -11.70 17.80
CA ASP A 423 -8.32 -12.72 16.78
C ASP A 423 -7.39 -13.80 17.33
N VAL A 424 -7.90 -15.03 17.38
CA VAL A 424 -7.16 -16.19 17.90
C VAL A 424 -6.97 -17.28 16.87
N SER A 425 -7.21 -16.98 15.58
CA SER A 425 -7.18 -17.97 14.50
C SER A 425 -5.87 -18.79 14.46
N SER A 426 -4.73 -18.18 14.82
CA SER A 426 -3.41 -18.81 14.87
C SER A 426 -3.17 -19.71 16.08
N LEU A 427 -4.01 -19.63 17.12
CA LEU A 427 -3.96 -20.48 18.33
C LEU A 427 -4.82 -21.73 18.21
N VAL A 428 -5.77 -21.76 17.27
CA VAL A 428 -6.79 -22.81 17.24
C VAL A 428 -6.19 -24.12 16.73
N ASN A 429 -6.25 -25.13 17.58
CA ASN A 429 -5.95 -26.50 17.22
C ASN A 429 -7.21 -27.20 16.71
N TRP A 430 -7.17 -27.61 15.45
CA TRP A 430 -8.33 -28.13 14.72
C TRP A 430 -8.26 -29.64 14.54
N THR A 431 -9.40 -30.30 14.73
CA THR A 431 -9.62 -31.72 14.41
C THR A 431 -10.84 -31.87 13.51
N SER A 432 -10.80 -32.79 12.56
CA SER A 432 -11.96 -33.11 11.72
C SER A 432 -12.68 -34.35 12.25
N SER A 433 -14.01 -34.32 12.27
CA SER A 433 -14.82 -35.50 12.59
C SER A 433 -14.78 -36.58 11.49
N ASN A 434 -14.34 -36.23 10.28
CA ASN A 434 -14.22 -37.16 9.16
C ASN A 434 -13.05 -36.74 8.24
N THR A 435 -11.89 -37.37 8.46
CA THR A 435 -10.64 -37.07 7.75
C THR A 435 -10.61 -37.57 6.30
N ASP A 436 -11.55 -38.44 5.91
CA ASP A 436 -11.71 -38.91 4.53
C ASP A 436 -12.48 -37.89 3.67
N VAL A 437 -13.29 -37.05 4.30
CA VAL A 437 -14.05 -35.97 3.64
C VAL A 437 -13.25 -34.68 3.63
N PHE A 438 -12.73 -34.26 4.79
CA PHE A 438 -12.06 -32.97 4.94
C PHE A 438 -10.96 -33.04 6.00
N ASP A 439 -9.73 -32.72 5.61
CA ASP A 439 -8.55 -32.92 6.46
C ASP A 439 -7.37 -32.02 6.06
N LYS A 440 -6.36 -31.95 6.93
CA LYS A 440 -5.14 -31.18 6.70
C LYS A 440 -4.09 -32.04 5.98
N ALA A 441 -3.74 -31.65 4.76
CA ALA A 441 -2.65 -32.25 3.98
C ALA A 441 -1.64 -31.16 3.58
N ASP A 442 -0.35 -31.40 3.82
CA ASP A 442 0.75 -30.45 3.56
C ASP A 442 0.56 -29.09 4.27
N GLY A 443 -0.01 -29.12 5.48
CA GLY A 443 -0.28 -27.90 6.25
C GLY A 443 -1.52 -27.11 5.81
N LYS A 444 -2.22 -27.52 4.75
CA LYS A 444 -3.43 -26.86 4.23
C LYS A 444 -4.66 -27.76 4.37
N TRP A 445 -5.82 -27.17 4.58
CA TRP A 445 -7.08 -27.90 4.58
C TRP A 445 -7.49 -28.24 3.15
N LYS A 446 -7.77 -29.52 2.89
CA LYS A 446 -8.19 -30.03 1.58
C LYS A 446 -9.51 -30.80 1.71
N ALA A 447 -10.39 -30.58 0.73
CA ALA A 447 -11.57 -31.37 0.50
C ALA A 447 -11.20 -32.62 -0.32
N LYS A 448 -11.34 -33.80 0.28
CA LYS A 448 -10.90 -35.08 -0.30
C LYS A 448 -12.04 -35.87 -0.93
N LYS A 449 -13.24 -35.80 -0.33
CA LYS A 449 -14.42 -36.55 -0.77
C LYS A 449 -15.69 -35.77 -0.50
N THR A 450 -16.70 -35.93 -1.35
CA THR A 450 -18.04 -35.38 -1.12
C THR A 450 -18.63 -35.90 0.20
N GLY A 451 -19.33 -35.03 0.91
CA GLY A 451 -19.92 -35.36 2.21
C GLY A 451 -19.87 -34.20 3.20
N THR A 452 -20.09 -34.51 4.47
CA THR A 452 -20.01 -33.52 5.55
C THR A 452 -18.98 -33.92 6.60
N ALA A 453 -18.28 -32.93 7.13
CA ALA A 453 -17.38 -33.06 8.27
C ALA A 453 -17.62 -31.91 9.25
N THR A 454 -17.40 -32.15 10.54
CA THR A 454 -17.39 -31.09 11.54
C THR A 454 -15.97 -30.85 11.98
N LEU A 455 -15.47 -29.65 11.73
CA LEU A 455 -14.21 -29.19 12.29
C LEU A 455 -14.44 -28.70 13.71
N THR A 456 -13.68 -29.24 14.65
CA THR A 456 -13.65 -28.78 16.04
C THR A 456 -12.33 -28.09 16.29
N GLY A 457 -12.38 -26.78 16.49
CA GLY A 457 -11.25 -25.94 16.86
C GLY A 457 -11.21 -25.81 18.37
N SER A 458 -10.03 -25.94 18.96
CA SER A 458 -9.82 -25.88 20.41
C SER A 458 -8.70 -24.93 20.80
N ILE A 459 -8.91 -24.18 21.87
CA ILE A 459 -7.89 -23.43 22.61
C ILE A 459 -8.10 -23.79 24.08
N GLN A 460 -7.14 -24.51 24.67
CA GLN A 460 -7.28 -25.09 26.01
C GLN A 460 -8.60 -25.89 26.13
N ALA A 461 -9.46 -25.56 27.11
CA ALA A 461 -10.75 -26.21 27.33
C ALA A 461 -11.91 -25.62 26.49
N LYS A 462 -11.68 -24.58 25.69
CA LYS A 462 -12.71 -23.92 24.89
C LYS A 462 -12.73 -24.51 23.49
N THR A 463 -13.92 -24.72 22.94
CA THR A 463 -14.09 -25.25 21.58
C THR A 463 -14.98 -24.35 20.73
N VAL A 464 -14.79 -24.44 19.42
CA VAL A 464 -15.65 -23.84 18.38
C VAL A 464 -15.82 -24.89 17.28
N THR A 465 -17.01 -24.97 16.70
CA THR A 465 -17.31 -25.93 15.64
C THR A 465 -17.65 -25.24 14.34
N ILE A 466 -17.16 -25.77 13.23
CA ILE A 466 -17.54 -25.35 11.88
C ILE A 466 -18.00 -26.58 11.11
N LYS A 467 -19.22 -26.54 10.57
CA LYS A 467 -19.73 -27.55 9.66
C LYS A 467 -19.16 -27.32 8.26
N VAL A 468 -18.50 -28.34 7.71
CA VAL A 468 -17.95 -28.31 6.36
C VAL A 468 -18.78 -29.25 5.48
N THR A 469 -19.31 -28.74 4.39
CA THR A 469 -19.99 -29.53 3.36
C THR A 469 -19.13 -29.52 2.10
N VAL A 470 -18.65 -30.68 1.69
CA VAL A 470 -17.85 -30.87 0.48
C VAL A 470 -18.76 -31.27 -0.67
N HIS A 471 -18.76 -30.44 -1.71
CA HIS A 471 -19.51 -30.63 -2.95
C HIS A 471 -18.57 -30.97 -4.12
N GLU A 472 -19.13 -31.55 -5.18
CA GLU A 472 -18.43 -31.60 -6.46
C GLU A 472 -18.38 -30.21 -7.10
N GLN A 473 -17.44 -29.99 -8.02
CA GLN A 473 -17.33 -28.69 -8.68
C GLN A 473 -18.58 -28.43 -9.55
N PRO A 474 -19.36 -27.37 -9.28
CA PRO A 474 -20.55 -27.08 -10.05
C PRO A 474 -20.16 -26.55 -11.42
N LEU A 475 -20.75 -27.11 -12.48
CA LEU A 475 -20.51 -26.67 -13.86
C LEU A 475 -21.61 -25.72 -14.30
N LEU A 476 -22.87 -26.19 -14.27
CA LEU A 476 -24.01 -25.51 -14.84
C LEU A 476 -25.28 -25.76 -14.01
N LEU A 477 -26.05 -24.70 -13.75
CA LEU A 477 -27.38 -24.79 -13.18
C LEU A 477 -28.40 -24.57 -14.30
N THR A 478 -29.37 -25.47 -14.46
CA THR A 478 -30.41 -25.39 -15.51
C THR A 478 -31.81 -25.53 -14.91
N ALA A 479 -32.79 -24.89 -15.56
CA ALA A 479 -34.21 -25.05 -15.24
C ALA A 479 -34.86 -25.93 -16.32
N ASP A 480 -35.84 -26.76 -15.94
CA ASP A 480 -36.60 -27.60 -16.88
C ASP A 480 -37.40 -26.80 -17.91
N GLN A 481 -37.71 -25.54 -17.61
CA GLN A 481 -38.43 -24.62 -18.49
C GLN A 481 -37.84 -23.20 -18.42
N ALA A 482 -37.59 -22.61 -19.59
CA ALA A 482 -37.07 -21.25 -19.71
C ALA A 482 -38.13 -20.15 -19.46
N ASN A 483 -39.42 -20.50 -19.58
CA ASN A 483 -40.53 -19.57 -19.44
C ASN A 483 -41.62 -20.17 -18.53
N LEU A 484 -42.16 -19.37 -17.63
CA LEU A 484 -43.27 -19.73 -16.74
C LEU A 484 -44.42 -18.73 -16.92
N SER A 485 -45.64 -19.23 -17.12
CA SER A 485 -46.85 -18.40 -17.22
C SER A 485 -47.64 -18.45 -15.91
N VAL A 486 -47.98 -17.27 -15.38
CA VAL A 486 -48.69 -17.13 -14.10
C VAL A 486 -49.94 -16.29 -14.31
N VAL A 487 -51.08 -16.83 -13.89
CA VAL A 487 -52.35 -16.08 -13.91
C VAL A 487 -52.45 -15.23 -12.66
N LEU A 488 -52.79 -13.95 -12.84
CA LEU A 488 -52.92 -12.97 -11.76
C LEU A 488 -53.78 -13.51 -10.61
N GLY A 489 -53.24 -13.47 -9.39
CA GLY A 489 -53.94 -13.93 -8.19
C GLY A 489 -53.98 -15.46 -7.98
N LYS A 490 -53.53 -16.27 -8.94
CA LYS A 490 -53.37 -17.73 -8.81
C LYS A 490 -51.91 -18.12 -8.57
N GLU A 491 -51.71 -19.29 -7.98
CA GLU A 491 -50.37 -19.87 -7.78
C GLU A 491 -49.97 -20.72 -9.00
N ALA A 492 -48.69 -20.67 -9.33
CA ALA A 492 -48.04 -21.57 -10.29
C ALA A 492 -46.83 -22.23 -9.61
N LYS A 493 -46.52 -23.48 -9.98
CA LYS A 493 -45.34 -24.17 -9.46
C LYS A 493 -44.06 -23.56 -10.04
N LEU A 494 -43.03 -23.49 -9.22
CA LEU A 494 -41.68 -23.20 -9.67
C LEU A 494 -41.16 -24.34 -10.57
N PRO A 495 -40.28 -24.01 -11.53
CA PRO A 495 -39.61 -25.01 -12.35
C PRO A 495 -38.65 -25.85 -11.52
N THR A 496 -38.40 -27.07 -11.97
CA THR A 496 -37.37 -27.91 -11.35
C THR A 496 -35.99 -27.45 -11.77
N MET A 497 -35.02 -27.59 -10.88
CA MET A 497 -33.66 -27.10 -11.06
C MET A 497 -32.67 -28.26 -10.99
N THR A 498 -31.85 -28.39 -12.02
CA THR A 498 -30.82 -29.43 -12.11
C THR A 498 -29.43 -28.77 -12.09
N MET A 499 -28.57 -29.23 -11.18
CA MET A 499 -27.15 -28.90 -11.18
C MET A 499 -26.40 -29.99 -11.95
N THR A 500 -25.63 -29.59 -12.95
CA THR A 500 -24.64 -30.44 -13.62
C THR A 500 -23.27 -30.12 -13.03
N TYR A 501 -22.54 -31.16 -12.60
CA TYR A 501 -21.19 -31.05 -12.04
C TYR A 501 -20.10 -31.23 -13.10
N ALA A 502 -18.85 -30.90 -12.76
CA ALA A 502 -17.71 -31.06 -13.67
C ALA A 502 -17.43 -32.53 -14.03
N SER A 503 -17.85 -33.47 -13.19
CA SER A 503 -17.86 -34.91 -13.44
C SER A 503 -18.81 -35.32 -14.57
N GLY A 504 -19.81 -34.49 -14.87
CA GLY A 504 -20.93 -34.80 -15.76
C GLY A 504 -22.17 -35.32 -15.04
N ASP A 505 -22.09 -35.58 -13.73
CA ASP A 505 -23.24 -36.00 -12.93
C ASP A 505 -24.27 -34.88 -12.78
N GLU A 506 -25.53 -35.26 -12.67
CA GLU A 506 -26.66 -34.36 -12.52
C GLU A 506 -27.43 -34.63 -11.22
N GLU A 507 -27.80 -33.56 -10.52
CA GLU A 507 -28.58 -33.62 -9.27
C GLU A 507 -29.78 -32.66 -9.32
N ASP A 508 -30.94 -33.12 -8.85
CA ASP A 508 -32.10 -32.26 -8.60
C ASP A 508 -31.85 -31.42 -7.34
N VAL A 509 -31.63 -30.12 -7.55
CA VAL A 509 -31.34 -29.12 -6.52
C VAL A 509 -32.53 -28.19 -6.29
N THR A 510 -33.74 -28.56 -6.72
CA THR A 510 -34.95 -27.71 -6.67
C THR A 510 -35.25 -27.19 -5.26
N SER A 511 -34.99 -27.99 -4.22
CA SER A 511 -35.19 -27.60 -2.82
C SER A 511 -34.02 -26.82 -2.21
N LEU A 512 -32.86 -26.83 -2.86
CA LEU A 512 -31.61 -26.22 -2.38
C LEU A 512 -31.34 -24.84 -3.00
N VAL A 513 -31.96 -24.55 -4.15
CA VAL A 513 -31.83 -23.26 -4.82
C VAL A 513 -32.49 -22.13 -4.02
N THR A 514 -31.80 -21.00 -3.97
CA THR A 514 -32.39 -19.74 -3.51
C THR A 514 -32.95 -18.98 -4.70
N TRP A 515 -34.20 -18.54 -4.59
CA TRP A 515 -34.90 -17.82 -5.64
C TRP A 515 -34.93 -16.31 -5.38
N LYS A 516 -34.68 -15.52 -6.43
CA LYS A 516 -34.78 -14.07 -6.41
C LYS A 516 -35.59 -13.56 -7.60
N SER A 517 -36.64 -12.82 -7.32
CA SER A 517 -37.43 -12.13 -8.35
C SER A 517 -36.82 -10.77 -8.68
N SER A 518 -36.83 -10.39 -9.96
CA SER A 518 -36.44 -9.04 -10.41
C SER A 518 -37.48 -7.96 -10.08
N SER A 519 -38.68 -8.33 -9.62
CA SER A 519 -39.77 -7.40 -9.31
C SER A 519 -40.68 -7.93 -8.21
N ALA A 520 -41.20 -7.01 -7.39
CA ALA A 520 -42.22 -7.30 -6.38
C ALA A 520 -43.58 -7.74 -6.98
N ASN A 521 -43.77 -7.60 -8.29
CA ASN A 521 -44.98 -8.06 -8.98
C ASN A 521 -45.13 -9.60 -8.96
N LEU A 522 -44.04 -10.32 -8.69
CA LEU A 522 -44.02 -11.77 -8.50
C LEU A 522 -43.58 -12.07 -7.06
N ILE A 523 -44.48 -12.63 -6.26
CA ILE A 523 -44.14 -13.17 -4.95
C ILE A 523 -43.62 -14.58 -5.13
N VAL A 524 -42.42 -14.85 -4.63
CA VAL A 524 -41.81 -16.17 -4.64
C VAL A 524 -41.95 -16.79 -3.26
N LYS A 525 -42.67 -17.92 -3.19
CA LYS A 525 -42.84 -18.71 -1.97
C LYS A 525 -42.74 -20.18 -2.35
N ALA A 526 -41.51 -20.67 -2.43
CA ALA A 526 -41.22 -22.03 -2.85
C ALA A 526 -42.13 -23.04 -2.10
N PRO A 527 -42.74 -24.01 -2.81
CA PRO A 527 -42.47 -24.40 -4.20
C PRO A 527 -43.25 -23.60 -5.27
N ASN A 528 -43.99 -22.56 -4.90
CA ASN A 528 -44.88 -21.83 -5.81
C ASN A 528 -44.46 -20.37 -6.00
N VAL A 529 -45.03 -19.75 -7.03
CA VAL A 529 -45.02 -18.31 -7.25
C VAL A 529 -46.44 -17.79 -7.44
N LYS A 530 -46.65 -16.52 -7.07
CA LYS A 530 -47.93 -15.83 -7.25
C LYS A 530 -47.72 -14.47 -7.88
N GLY A 531 -48.39 -14.23 -9.00
CA GLY A 531 -48.40 -12.94 -9.68
C GLY A 531 -49.37 -11.96 -9.02
N ILE A 532 -48.89 -10.76 -8.70
CA ILE A 532 -49.66 -9.67 -8.06
C ILE A 532 -50.07 -8.61 -9.07
N GLN A 533 -49.24 -8.37 -10.09
CA GLN A 533 -49.53 -7.41 -11.16
C GLN A 533 -49.04 -7.94 -12.52
N ALA A 534 -49.85 -7.72 -13.56
CA ALA A 534 -49.51 -8.11 -14.92
C ALA A 534 -48.19 -7.46 -15.38
N SER A 535 -47.19 -8.27 -15.67
CA SER A 535 -45.83 -7.85 -16.05
C SER A 535 -44.98 -9.04 -16.52
N SER A 536 -43.84 -8.75 -17.14
CA SER A 536 -42.78 -9.75 -17.38
C SER A 536 -41.70 -9.56 -16.33
N VAL A 537 -41.33 -10.64 -15.64
CA VAL A 537 -40.39 -10.66 -14.51
C VAL A 537 -39.30 -11.70 -14.80
N THR A 538 -38.07 -11.41 -14.43
CA THR A 538 -36.98 -12.39 -14.45
C THR A 538 -36.87 -13.01 -13.07
N LEU A 539 -36.95 -14.33 -13.02
CA LEU A 539 -36.77 -15.11 -11.81
C LEU A 539 -35.40 -15.80 -11.87
N THR A 540 -34.53 -15.52 -10.91
CA THR A 540 -33.18 -16.08 -10.85
C THR A 540 -33.10 -17.12 -9.73
N ALA A 541 -32.73 -18.36 -10.08
CA ALA A 541 -32.32 -19.39 -9.13
C ALA A 541 -30.81 -19.29 -8.92
N SER A 542 -30.34 -19.51 -7.69
CA SER A 542 -28.90 -19.56 -7.38
C SER A 542 -28.59 -20.68 -6.39
N TYR A 543 -27.55 -21.46 -6.68
CA TYR A 543 -27.05 -22.54 -5.84
C TYR A 543 -25.55 -22.78 -6.13
N LEU A 544 -24.74 -22.99 -5.09
CA LEU A 544 -23.28 -23.18 -5.19
C LEU A 544 -22.55 -22.19 -6.13
N GLY A 545 -22.95 -20.91 -6.09
CA GLY A 545 -22.36 -19.85 -6.92
C GLY A 545 -22.78 -19.85 -8.40
N LYS A 546 -23.59 -20.81 -8.86
CA LYS A 546 -24.19 -20.81 -10.20
C LYS A 546 -25.58 -20.19 -10.16
N SER A 547 -26.01 -19.66 -11.30
CA SER A 547 -27.33 -19.06 -11.46
C SER A 547 -27.99 -19.47 -12.76
N ALA A 548 -29.31 -19.65 -12.72
CA ALA A 548 -30.15 -19.87 -13.89
C ALA A 548 -31.31 -18.87 -13.86
N THR A 549 -31.79 -18.45 -15.03
CA THR A 549 -32.88 -17.48 -15.14
C THR A 549 -34.08 -18.08 -15.86
N VAL A 550 -35.27 -17.81 -15.31
CA VAL A 550 -36.56 -18.23 -15.85
C VAL A 550 -37.38 -16.96 -16.08
N ARG A 551 -37.91 -16.80 -17.29
CA ARG A 551 -38.77 -15.66 -17.62
C ARG A 551 -40.19 -15.95 -17.18
N VAL A 552 -40.70 -15.14 -16.26
CA VAL A 552 -42.07 -15.26 -15.75
C VAL A 552 -42.95 -14.23 -16.43
N THR A 553 -44.05 -14.67 -17.05
CA THR A 553 -45.06 -13.78 -17.64
C THR A 553 -46.32 -13.85 -16.78
N ILE A 554 -46.65 -12.74 -16.14
CA ILE A 554 -47.86 -12.61 -15.33
C ILE A 554 -48.94 -12.00 -16.22
N GLU A 555 -49.99 -12.77 -16.47
CA GLU A 555 -51.12 -12.34 -17.29
C GLU A 555 -52.41 -12.32 -16.48
N GLU A 556 -53.35 -11.46 -16.86
CA GLU A 556 -54.71 -11.50 -16.32
C GLU A 556 -55.44 -12.80 -16.74
N GLU A 557 -56.43 -13.19 -15.94
CA GLU A 557 -57.27 -14.34 -16.26
C GLU A 557 -58.17 -14.04 -17.46
N ILE A 558 -58.18 -14.94 -18.44
CA ILE A 558 -59.12 -14.92 -19.56
C ILE A 558 -60.49 -15.45 -19.10
N THR A 559 -61.52 -14.60 -19.23
CA THR A 559 -62.90 -14.96 -18.87
C THR A 559 -63.70 -15.44 -20.07
N LYS A 560 -63.45 -14.89 -21.27
CA LYS A 560 -64.16 -15.25 -22.51
C LYS A 560 -63.18 -15.38 -23.67
N LEU A 561 -63.49 -16.30 -24.59
CA LEU A 561 -62.84 -16.42 -25.90
C LEU A 561 -63.89 -16.05 -26.95
N LEU A 562 -63.58 -15.06 -27.78
CA LEU A 562 -64.41 -14.60 -28.88
C LEU A 562 -63.73 -14.95 -30.21
N VAL A 563 -64.53 -15.32 -31.19
CA VAL A 563 -64.07 -15.64 -32.54
C VAL A 563 -64.97 -14.93 -33.55
N ASP A 564 -64.37 -14.37 -34.60
CA ASP A 564 -65.13 -13.64 -35.62
C ASP A 564 -66.04 -14.57 -36.44
N ASN A 565 -65.62 -15.83 -36.61
CA ASN A 565 -66.35 -16.83 -37.37
C ASN A 565 -66.26 -18.20 -36.68
N SER A 566 -67.37 -18.64 -36.07
CA SER A 566 -67.48 -19.94 -35.40
C SER A 566 -67.63 -21.12 -36.37
N ALA A 567 -67.95 -20.85 -37.64
CA ALA A 567 -68.15 -21.86 -38.68
C ALA A 567 -67.47 -21.47 -40.01
N PRO A 568 -66.14 -21.38 -40.06
CA PRO A 568 -65.45 -20.93 -41.25
C PRO A 568 -65.55 -21.94 -42.40
N VAL A 569 -65.87 -21.42 -43.59
CA VAL A 569 -65.83 -22.18 -44.84
C VAL A 569 -64.55 -21.81 -45.59
N PHE A 570 -63.71 -22.81 -45.83
CA PHE A 570 -62.43 -22.66 -46.50
C PHE A 570 -62.41 -23.34 -47.86
N SER A 571 -61.61 -22.80 -48.77
CA SER A 571 -61.25 -23.49 -50.01
C SER A 571 -60.12 -24.49 -49.73
N PRO A 572 -60.10 -25.65 -50.40
CA PRO A 572 -59.02 -26.62 -50.28
C PRO A 572 -57.67 -26.05 -50.76
N GLY A 573 -56.57 -26.49 -50.15
CA GLY A 573 -55.20 -26.17 -50.58
C GLY A 573 -54.74 -24.73 -50.30
N ARG A 574 -55.47 -23.98 -49.48
CA ARG A 574 -55.14 -22.59 -49.10
C ARG A 574 -54.82 -22.49 -47.61
N THR A 575 -54.17 -21.38 -47.24
CA THR A 575 -53.85 -21.08 -45.84
C THR A 575 -54.70 -19.92 -45.36
N TYR A 576 -55.32 -20.08 -44.20
CA TYR A 576 -56.20 -19.11 -43.55
C TYR A 576 -55.66 -18.74 -42.18
N THR A 577 -56.01 -17.56 -41.68
CA THR A 577 -55.66 -17.14 -40.31
C THR A 577 -56.92 -17.08 -39.47
N ILE A 578 -56.90 -17.77 -38.33
CA ILE A 578 -57.95 -17.67 -37.31
C ILE A 578 -57.64 -16.48 -36.42
N LYS A 579 -58.66 -15.66 -36.15
CA LYS A 579 -58.61 -14.58 -35.17
C LYS A 579 -59.41 -14.99 -33.95
N VAL A 580 -58.75 -15.06 -32.81
CA VAL A 580 -59.39 -15.29 -31.52
C VAL A 580 -59.04 -14.13 -30.61
N THR A 581 -60.06 -13.51 -30.06
CA THR A 581 -59.94 -12.42 -29.10
C THR A 581 -60.27 -12.95 -27.72
N GLY A 582 -59.27 -12.98 -26.83
CA GLY A 582 -59.48 -13.24 -25.42
C GLY A 582 -59.95 -11.97 -24.71
N VAL A 583 -60.92 -12.11 -23.81
CA VAL A 583 -61.37 -11.03 -22.92
C VAL A 583 -60.88 -11.33 -21.51
N TYR A 584 -60.03 -10.46 -20.98
CA TYR A 584 -59.54 -10.54 -19.62
C TYR A 584 -60.65 -10.23 -18.60
N LYS A 585 -60.42 -10.59 -17.33
CA LYS A 585 -61.33 -10.25 -16.22
C LYS A 585 -61.55 -8.74 -16.07
N SER A 586 -60.58 -7.91 -16.45
CA SER A 586 -60.73 -6.45 -16.49
C SER A 586 -61.61 -5.92 -17.63
N GLY A 587 -62.01 -6.77 -18.58
CA GLY A 587 -62.71 -6.38 -19.80
C GLY A 587 -61.81 -5.99 -20.97
N LYS A 588 -60.49 -5.84 -20.75
CA LYS A 588 -59.51 -5.63 -21.84
C LYS A 588 -59.45 -6.85 -22.76
N THR A 589 -59.15 -6.61 -24.03
CA THR A 589 -59.07 -7.66 -25.05
C THR A 589 -57.64 -7.89 -25.53
N ILE A 590 -57.33 -9.12 -25.95
CA ILE A 590 -56.04 -9.50 -26.54
C ILE A 590 -56.24 -10.49 -27.69
N SER A 591 -55.43 -10.41 -28.74
CA SER A 591 -55.38 -11.45 -29.77
C SER A 591 -54.66 -12.68 -29.23
N LEU A 592 -55.37 -13.81 -29.14
CA LEU A 592 -54.87 -15.05 -28.57
C LEU A 592 -54.53 -16.11 -29.60
N ALA A 593 -55.03 -16.03 -30.84
CA ALA A 593 -54.97 -17.15 -31.77
C ALA A 593 -53.56 -17.74 -31.97
N SER A 594 -52.50 -16.94 -31.94
CA SER A 594 -51.12 -17.43 -32.04
C SER A 594 -50.58 -18.08 -30.77
N LYS A 595 -51.15 -17.77 -29.60
CA LYS A 595 -50.79 -18.29 -28.27
C LYS A 595 -51.62 -19.51 -27.86
N MET A 596 -52.70 -19.83 -28.58
CA MET A 596 -53.56 -20.97 -28.28
C MET A 596 -52.93 -22.28 -28.75
N ASN A 597 -53.19 -23.34 -27.99
CA ASN A 597 -52.87 -24.71 -28.39
C ASN A 597 -54.01 -25.24 -29.26
N TRP A 598 -53.75 -25.42 -30.56
CA TRP A 598 -54.75 -25.84 -31.54
C TRP A 598 -54.63 -27.31 -31.92
N THR A 599 -55.78 -27.97 -32.08
CA THR A 599 -55.92 -29.33 -32.63
C THR A 599 -57.02 -29.35 -33.69
N MET A 600 -56.83 -30.13 -34.76
CA MET A 600 -57.81 -30.29 -35.83
C MET A 600 -58.32 -31.74 -35.85
N ASP A 601 -59.63 -31.92 -35.91
CA ASP A 601 -60.27 -33.24 -35.99
C ASP A 601 -61.28 -33.28 -37.16
N PRO A 602 -61.08 -34.08 -38.20
CA PRO A 602 -59.96 -35.01 -38.39
C PRO A 602 -58.67 -34.27 -38.80
N GLU A 603 -57.51 -34.75 -38.34
CA GLU A 603 -56.20 -34.10 -38.59
C GLU A 603 -55.84 -33.99 -40.08
N GLU A 604 -56.39 -34.87 -40.92
CA GLU A 604 -56.19 -34.86 -42.37
C GLU A 604 -56.93 -33.72 -43.09
N LEU A 605 -57.84 -33.01 -42.41
CA LEU A 605 -58.58 -31.90 -42.98
C LEU A 605 -57.69 -30.66 -43.17
N ALA A 606 -56.85 -30.35 -42.18
CA ALA A 606 -55.94 -29.20 -42.22
C ALA A 606 -54.81 -29.31 -41.19
N THR A 607 -53.64 -28.73 -41.50
CA THR A 607 -52.57 -28.54 -40.51
C THR A 607 -52.66 -27.16 -39.88
N VAL A 608 -52.39 -27.09 -38.56
CA VAL A 608 -52.52 -25.85 -37.78
C VAL A 608 -51.19 -25.50 -37.14
N LYS A 609 -50.74 -24.25 -37.33
CA LYS A 609 -49.52 -23.72 -36.70
C LYS A 609 -49.76 -22.30 -36.20
N GLY A 610 -49.78 -22.12 -34.88
CA GLY A 610 -50.19 -20.85 -34.26
C GLY A 610 -51.61 -20.49 -34.73
N SER A 611 -51.79 -19.29 -35.29
CA SER A 611 -53.08 -18.85 -35.82
C SER A 611 -53.37 -19.32 -37.25
N SER A 612 -52.44 -20.03 -37.90
CA SER A 612 -52.50 -20.38 -39.33
C SER A 612 -53.07 -21.79 -39.54
N VAL A 613 -54.07 -21.92 -40.41
CA VAL A 613 -54.74 -23.18 -40.78
C VAL A 613 -54.57 -23.41 -42.28
N LYS A 614 -53.79 -24.42 -42.64
CA LYS A 614 -53.58 -24.83 -44.04
C LYS A 614 -54.49 -26.01 -44.37
N THR A 615 -55.48 -25.79 -45.23
CA THR A 615 -56.44 -26.82 -45.62
C THR A 615 -55.81 -27.83 -46.58
N LEU A 616 -56.13 -29.10 -46.37
CA LEU A 616 -55.54 -30.22 -47.11
C LEU A 616 -56.60 -30.98 -47.92
N LYS A 617 -57.69 -31.40 -47.27
CA LYS A 617 -58.77 -32.19 -47.90
C LYS A 617 -60.12 -31.50 -47.76
N GLU A 618 -61.03 -31.80 -48.69
CA GLU A 618 -62.44 -31.43 -48.54
C GLU A 618 -63.08 -32.26 -47.42
N GLY A 619 -63.99 -31.65 -46.66
CA GLY A 619 -64.64 -32.32 -45.53
C GLY A 619 -65.15 -31.34 -44.48
N MET A 620 -65.73 -31.89 -43.42
CA MET A 620 -66.15 -31.14 -42.23
C MET A 620 -65.36 -31.64 -41.02
N GLY A 621 -64.97 -30.74 -40.14
CA GLY A 621 -64.22 -31.06 -38.94
C GLY A 621 -64.33 -30.00 -37.85
N LYS A 622 -63.67 -30.24 -36.73
CA LYS A 622 -63.61 -29.37 -35.57
C LYS A 622 -62.19 -28.90 -35.32
N LEU A 623 -62.01 -27.59 -35.28
CA LEU A 623 -60.77 -26.96 -34.87
C LEU A 623 -60.92 -26.50 -33.42
N THR A 624 -60.18 -27.14 -32.51
CA THR A 624 -60.23 -26.86 -31.07
C THR A 624 -58.98 -26.10 -30.64
N GLY A 625 -59.15 -24.91 -30.09
CA GLY A 625 -58.06 -24.12 -29.50
C GLY A 625 -58.22 -24.04 -27.99
N SER A 626 -57.13 -24.15 -27.22
CA SER A 626 -57.16 -23.94 -25.76
C SER A 626 -56.11 -22.92 -25.27
N TYR A 627 -56.46 -22.13 -24.25
CA TYR A 627 -55.57 -21.17 -23.57
C TYR A 627 -56.01 -20.95 -22.12
N GLN A 628 -55.08 -20.97 -21.16
CA GLN A 628 -55.37 -20.89 -19.71
C GLN A 628 -56.48 -21.88 -19.26
N GLY A 629 -56.53 -23.07 -19.85
CA GLY A 629 -57.56 -24.09 -19.56
C GLY A 629 -58.96 -23.78 -20.12
N LYS A 630 -59.14 -22.67 -20.86
CA LYS A 630 -60.36 -22.36 -21.60
C LYS A 630 -60.24 -22.89 -23.02
N SER A 631 -61.29 -23.52 -23.52
CA SER A 631 -61.33 -24.08 -24.87
C SER A 631 -62.35 -23.36 -25.76
N LEU A 632 -62.03 -23.26 -27.05
CA LEU A 632 -62.85 -22.74 -28.12
C LEU A 632 -62.90 -23.80 -29.23
N VAL A 633 -64.10 -24.10 -29.74
CA VAL A 633 -64.28 -25.08 -30.82
C VAL A 633 -64.91 -24.38 -32.02
N LEU A 634 -64.32 -24.55 -33.20
CA LEU A 634 -64.81 -24.02 -34.47
C LEU A 634 -65.22 -25.17 -35.39
N SER A 635 -66.39 -25.08 -36.00
CA SER A 635 -66.87 -26.07 -36.98
C SER A 635 -66.36 -25.69 -38.37
N VAL A 636 -65.29 -26.34 -38.82
CA VAL A 636 -64.61 -26.01 -40.08
C VAL A 636 -65.20 -26.83 -41.22
N SER A 637 -65.55 -26.16 -42.32
CA SER A 637 -65.94 -26.82 -43.58
C SER A 637 -64.96 -26.46 -44.68
N VAL A 638 -64.41 -27.46 -45.36
CA VAL A 638 -63.53 -27.26 -46.51
C VAL A 638 -64.27 -27.70 -47.77
N ILE A 639 -64.67 -26.71 -48.59
CA ILE A 639 -65.54 -26.93 -49.76
C ILE A 639 -64.91 -26.24 -50.98
N GLY A 640 -64.65 -27.01 -52.04
CA GLY A 640 -64.20 -26.47 -53.32
C GLY A 640 -65.34 -25.83 -54.11
N LYS A 641 -65.13 -24.62 -54.64
CA LYS A 641 -66.07 -23.97 -55.57
C LYS A 641 -65.95 -24.52 -56.99
N LEU A 642 -67.02 -24.55 -57.77
CA LEU A 642 -66.95 -25.00 -59.16
C LEU A 642 -66.09 -24.05 -60.01
N LYS A 643 -64.97 -24.56 -60.54
CA LYS A 643 -64.08 -23.82 -61.44
C LYS A 643 -64.59 -23.85 -62.87
N LYS A 644 -64.94 -25.04 -63.38
CA LYS A 644 -65.18 -25.28 -64.80
C LYS A 644 -66.17 -26.42 -65.04
N LEU A 645 -67.02 -26.27 -66.06
CA LEU A 645 -67.80 -27.35 -66.64
C LEU A 645 -67.17 -27.81 -67.96
N THR A 646 -67.03 -29.11 -68.15
CA THR A 646 -66.51 -29.71 -69.37
C THR A 646 -67.49 -30.77 -69.86
N PRO A 647 -68.01 -30.69 -71.10
CA PRO A 647 -68.89 -31.73 -71.62
C PRO A 647 -68.05 -32.90 -72.15
N THR A 648 -68.58 -34.12 -72.14
CA THR A 648 -67.94 -35.29 -72.77
C THR A 648 -67.71 -35.07 -74.26
N VAL A 649 -68.62 -34.36 -74.91
CA VAL A 649 -68.56 -34.03 -76.33
C VAL A 649 -68.96 -32.56 -76.53
N LYS A 650 -68.25 -31.84 -77.41
CA LYS A 650 -68.61 -30.46 -77.78
C LYS A 650 -69.57 -30.39 -78.96
N THR A 651 -69.65 -31.47 -79.74
CA THR A 651 -70.47 -31.58 -80.93
C THR A 651 -71.07 -32.97 -81.05
N LEU A 652 -72.31 -33.08 -81.49
CA LEU A 652 -73.01 -34.33 -81.77
C LEU A 652 -73.67 -34.27 -83.14
N THR A 653 -73.58 -35.37 -83.88
CA THR A 653 -74.35 -35.58 -85.11
C THR A 653 -75.27 -36.76 -84.90
N LEU A 654 -76.58 -36.57 -85.07
CA LEU A 654 -77.60 -37.58 -84.78
C LEU A 654 -78.57 -37.70 -85.97
N ALA A 655 -79.08 -38.90 -86.22
CA ALA A 655 -80.21 -39.10 -87.13
C ALA A 655 -81.53 -38.67 -86.45
N PRO A 656 -82.56 -38.25 -87.19
CA PRO A 656 -83.87 -37.94 -86.61
C PRO A 656 -84.41 -39.12 -85.78
N GLY A 657 -84.91 -38.85 -84.58
CA GLY A 657 -85.42 -39.86 -83.64
C GLY A 657 -84.34 -40.53 -82.77
N ALA A 658 -83.05 -40.37 -83.08
CA ALA A 658 -81.98 -40.89 -82.23
C ALA A 658 -81.82 -40.06 -80.95
N ASN A 659 -81.49 -40.72 -79.85
CA ASN A 659 -81.12 -40.10 -78.59
C ASN A 659 -79.66 -40.41 -78.23
N GLN A 660 -79.00 -39.47 -77.55
CA GLN A 660 -77.64 -39.66 -77.06
C GLN A 660 -77.47 -38.95 -75.72
N ALA A 661 -77.03 -39.72 -74.72
CA ALA A 661 -76.62 -39.17 -73.44
C ALA A 661 -75.26 -38.46 -73.56
N VAL A 662 -75.18 -37.26 -73.02
CA VAL A 662 -73.93 -36.50 -72.82
C VAL A 662 -73.69 -36.36 -71.33
N LYS A 663 -72.43 -36.48 -70.90
CA LYS A 663 -72.06 -36.13 -69.52
C LYS A 663 -71.42 -34.75 -69.48
N VAL A 664 -71.60 -34.05 -68.37
CA VAL A 664 -70.88 -32.83 -68.04
C VAL A 664 -70.14 -33.09 -66.74
N SER A 665 -68.83 -32.96 -66.77
CA SER A 665 -67.99 -33.04 -65.59
C SER A 665 -67.72 -31.63 -65.06
N GLY A 666 -67.93 -31.44 -63.76
CA GLY A 666 -67.55 -30.24 -63.03
C GLY A 666 -66.18 -30.43 -62.37
N GLU A 667 -65.27 -29.51 -62.61
CA GLU A 667 -63.97 -29.40 -61.92
C GLU A 667 -64.08 -28.33 -60.83
N TYR A 668 -63.76 -28.68 -59.59
CA TYR A 668 -63.86 -27.83 -58.40
C TYR A 668 -62.48 -27.35 -57.92
N GLU A 669 -62.45 -26.27 -57.13
CA GLU A 669 -61.24 -25.87 -56.38
C GLU A 669 -60.76 -27.05 -55.51
N GLY A 670 -59.46 -27.32 -55.48
CA GLY A 670 -58.92 -28.55 -54.86
C GLY A 670 -58.75 -29.73 -55.81
N GLY A 671 -59.16 -29.60 -57.08
CA GLY A 671 -58.88 -30.59 -58.13
C GLY A 671 -59.89 -31.74 -58.21
N ARG A 672 -60.95 -31.72 -57.37
CA ARG A 672 -62.05 -32.68 -57.47
C ARG A 672 -62.78 -32.49 -58.79
N VAL A 673 -62.92 -33.58 -59.55
CA VAL A 673 -63.74 -33.64 -60.77
C VAL A 673 -64.90 -34.60 -60.52
N GLY A 674 -66.13 -34.19 -60.81
CA GLY A 674 -67.31 -35.03 -60.62
C GLY A 674 -68.30 -34.90 -61.79
N ASP A 675 -69.09 -35.95 -62.02
CA ASP A 675 -70.20 -35.90 -62.98
C ASP A 675 -71.31 -35.03 -62.39
N VAL A 676 -71.64 -33.94 -63.09
CA VAL A 676 -72.67 -32.97 -62.69
C VAL A 676 -73.80 -32.90 -63.71
N THR A 677 -73.93 -33.90 -64.58
CA THR A 677 -74.89 -33.92 -65.69
C THR A 677 -76.32 -33.68 -65.24
N LYS A 678 -76.76 -34.36 -64.17
CA LYS A 678 -78.11 -34.19 -63.62
C LYS A 678 -78.29 -32.91 -62.81
N ALA A 679 -77.21 -32.38 -62.25
CA ALA A 679 -77.24 -31.14 -61.48
C ALA A 679 -77.26 -29.91 -62.40
N ALA A 680 -76.75 -30.03 -63.63
CA ALA A 680 -76.76 -28.96 -64.61
C ALA A 680 -78.18 -28.68 -65.13
N ALA A 681 -78.56 -27.41 -65.16
CA ALA A 681 -79.78 -26.97 -65.82
C ALA A 681 -79.58 -26.96 -67.34
N TRP A 682 -80.41 -27.72 -68.06
CA TRP A 682 -80.29 -27.92 -69.50
C TRP A 682 -81.27 -27.07 -70.30
N THR A 683 -80.81 -26.49 -71.41
CA THR A 683 -81.63 -25.71 -72.34
C THR A 683 -81.26 -26.04 -73.78
N THR A 684 -82.23 -25.95 -74.70
CA THR A 684 -82.00 -26.06 -76.15
C THR A 684 -82.23 -24.72 -76.82
N GLY A 685 -81.32 -24.33 -77.73
CA GLY A 685 -81.47 -23.13 -78.54
C GLY A 685 -82.59 -23.22 -79.57
N ASN A 686 -83.03 -24.44 -79.92
CA ASN A 686 -84.13 -24.71 -80.84
C ASN A 686 -84.70 -26.10 -80.59
N ASN A 687 -85.84 -26.15 -79.89
CA ASN A 687 -86.54 -27.38 -79.52
C ASN A 687 -87.19 -28.11 -80.70
N ARG A 688 -87.26 -27.51 -81.90
CA ARG A 688 -87.71 -28.20 -83.11
C ARG A 688 -86.62 -29.07 -83.73
N VAL A 689 -85.36 -28.82 -83.38
CA VAL A 689 -84.19 -29.54 -83.92
C VAL A 689 -83.73 -30.64 -82.95
N ALA A 690 -83.55 -30.31 -81.68
CA ALA A 690 -83.27 -31.29 -80.63
C ALA A 690 -83.75 -30.80 -79.26
N THR A 691 -84.22 -31.71 -78.43
CA THR A 691 -84.55 -31.47 -77.02
C THR A 691 -83.48 -32.09 -76.12
N VAL A 692 -83.44 -31.66 -74.86
CA VAL A 692 -82.54 -32.19 -73.85
C VAL A 692 -83.28 -32.31 -72.54
N GLU A 693 -83.11 -33.45 -71.86
CA GLU A 693 -83.62 -33.70 -70.51
C GLU A 693 -82.60 -34.54 -69.76
N ASP A 694 -82.18 -34.10 -68.57
CA ASP A 694 -81.16 -34.78 -67.74
C ASP A 694 -79.88 -35.18 -68.48
N GLY A 695 -79.46 -34.38 -69.47
CA GLY A 695 -78.28 -34.64 -70.30
C GLY A 695 -78.50 -35.68 -71.40
N VAL A 696 -79.72 -36.14 -71.63
CA VAL A 696 -80.09 -36.96 -72.80
C VAL A 696 -80.62 -36.04 -73.89
N ILE A 697 -79.91 -35.99 -75.01
CA ILE A 697 -80.27 -35.17 -76.17
C ILE A 697 -81.03 -36.03 -77.16
N THR A 698 -82.25 -35.63 -77.53
CA THR A 698 -83.08 -36.32 -78.51
C THR A 698 -83.19 -35.48 -79.78
N ALA A 699 -82.76 -36.04 -80.91
CA ALA A 699 -82.84 -35.40 -82.21
C ALA A 699 -84.26 -35.48 -82.79
N ILE A 700 -84.81 -34.34 -83.22
CA ILE A 700 -86.21 -34.24 -83.68
C ILE A 700 -86.28 -34.07 -85.19
N ALA A 701 -85.62 -33.04 -85.73
CA ALA A 701 -85.68 -32.73 -87.16
C ALA A 701 -84.36 -32.16 -87.67
N LYS A 702 -84.13 -32.28 -88.99
CA LYS A 702 -82.92 -31.81 -89.67
C LYS A 702 -82.65 -30.33 -89.32
N GLY A 703 -81.42 -30.04 -88.88
CA GLY A 703 -81.00 -28.70 -88.50
C GLY A 703 -79.80 -28.72 -87.55
N THR A 704 -79.38 -27.54 -87.11
CA THR A 704 -78.31 -27.39 -86.10
C THR A 704 -78.81 -26.55 -84.95
N THR A 705 -78.62 -27.01 -83.71
CA THR A 705 -78.96 -26.29 -82.48
C THR A 705 -77.81 -26.38 -81.47
N TYR A 706 -77.88 -25.62 -80.38
CA TYR A 706 -76.98 -25.77 -79.24
C TYR A 706 -77.76 -26.20 -78.01
N ILE A 707 -77.24 -27.22 -77.35
CA ILE A 707 -77.69 -27.65 -76.03
C ILE A 707 -76.74 -27.03 -75.00
N ARG A 708 -77.27 -26.30 -74.03
CA ARG A 708 -76.48 -25.64 -72.99
C ARG A 708 -76.80 -26.22 -71.62
N GLY A 709 -75.76 -26.61 -70.88
CA GLY A 709 -75.85 -27.00 -69.47
C GLY A 709 -75.25 -25.90 -68.59
N THR A 710 -75.95 -25.48 -67.53
CA THR A 710 -75.48 -24.44 -66.59
C THR A 710 -75.53 -24.93 -65.15
N LEU A 711 -74.46 -24.70 -64.38
CA LEU A 711 -74.37 -25.03 -62.95
C LEU A 711 -73.50 -23.99 -62.24
N GLU A 712 -73.94 -23.47 -61.09
CA GLU A 712 -73.23 -22.46 -60.27
C GLU A 712 -72.67 -21.27 -61.10
N GLY A 713 -73.46 -20.80 -62.08
CA GLY A 713 -73.09 -19.69 -62.97
C GLY A 713 -72.05 -20.02 -64.05
N LYS A 714 -71.58 -21.29 -64.14
CA LYS A 714 -70.75 -21.80 -65.23
C LYS A 714 -71.64 -22.44 -66.29
N THR A 715 -71.35 -22.20 -67.57
CA THR A 715 -72.13 -22.75 -68.69
C THR A 715 -71.24 -23.53 -69.65
N VAL A 716 -71.76 -24.63 -70.15
CA VAL A 716 -71.20 -25.42 -71.24
C VAL A 716 -72.17 -25.45 -72.42
N SER A 717 -71.67 -25.50 -73.65
CA SER A 717 -72.47 -25.58 -74.88
C SER A 717 -72.04 -26.77 -75.74
N ILE A 718 -73.01 -27.53 -76.23
CA ILE A 718 -72.85 -28.69 -77.11
C ILE A 718 -73.61 -28.41 -78.40
N ARG A 719 -72.92 -28.38 -79.54
CA ARG A 719 -73.58 -28.19 -80.84
C ARG A 719 -74.17 -29.52 -81.31
N VAL A 720 -75.46 -29.56 -81.59
CA VAL A 720 -76.16 -30.76 -82.10
C VAL A 720 -76.57 -30.51 -83.53
N THR A 721 -76.14 -31.39 -84.44
CA THR A 721 -76.48 -31.35 -85.86
C THR A 721 -77.28 -32.59 -86.22
N VAL A 722 -78.51 -32.41 -86.69
CA VAL A 722 -79.39 -33.51 -87.12
C VAL A 722 -79.36 -33.60 -88.63
N LYS A 723 -78.91 -34.74 -89.18
CA LYS A 723 -78.84 -35.02 -90.63
C LYS A 723 -79.48 -36.39 -90.91
N PRO A 724 -80.09 -36.59 -92.09
CA PRO A 724 -80.72 -37.86 -92.47
C PRO A 724 -79.78 -39.06 -92.39
#